data_AF-A0A838IGI0-F1
#
_entry.id   AF-A0A838IGI0-F1
#
_cell.length_a   1.000
_cell.length_b   1.000
_cell.length_c   1.000
_cell.angle_alpha   90.00
_cell.angle_beta   90.00
_cell.angle_gamma   90.00
#
_symmetry.space_group_name_H-M   'P 1'
#
loop_
_entity.id
_entity.type
_entity.pdbx_description
1 polymer ?
#
loop_
_entity_poly.entity_id
_entity_poly.type
_entity_poly.pdbx_seq_one_letter_code
_entity_poly.pdbx_strand_id
1 'polypeptide(L)'
;MGLFDAKVALVTGAGGGLGRAYALMLASEGAKVVVNDLGGSRDGAGAGASMADAVVAEIRELGGEAVANYGSVADAASAQSMVDAALESFGRIDIVINNAGILRDKTLVKLEEELWDLVVDVHMKGTYLVTQAAVIAMQKSGHGGRIINTSSYAGLKGNFGQANYGAAKAGIAGFTRVVALETRKFGITVNAIAPLAKTRMTEDIAMIPDELEPGHIAPLVLWLASEAAAEVTGRVFGAHGSHYFEYRTEITPGVDLGQERWDIAKIGERFEEITQPAWEAKQAGGGADASGGDPPVRALFQALPSAFKAEKAKGWAAKIVFEVKGTGSFSLAVGEGQAVFSDGAIDGPDGKVTFDSADTLLQLAAGKLAAEQAFMAGKISANNMGVLMSFSKYFDLAAAGRVAAGGAAPAQAASAPGASGGASDALNAAASEPDGLNLAAVGKRFKHPAAFIRAEDIVAYAEATEDHNARYLDVQREGGVVASPIFAVKPLFAVLGEALVDKELNADLLRLVHGEQEMRFFKPLKPWDLVAPRGEIASIEEKSSGHLINVRQWLMVDGEVACEATSGLFVKKPRDGSREAAAAAATASSAGARMEAPLDERQMVYEESQVVAADQPLRYAQASGDHNPIHVDPDVARAAGLGDCILHGLCTMAFATKTFVNGVLAGDSTRLARIAVRFAKPVYPGKTLTTRVWKLSETHYGFETSNDDGVLVLSNGVVELNA
;
A
#
# COMPACT_ATOMS: atom_id res chain seq x y z
N MET A 1 33.52 0.80 -33.46
CA MET A 1 32.70 2.02 -33.65
C MET A 1 31.90 2.19 -32.38
N GLY A 2 32.06 3.32 -31.70
CA GLY A 2 31.27 3.64 -30.52
C GLY A 2 29.83 3.99 -30.91
N LEU A 3 28.91 3.94 -29.95
CA LEU A 3 27.48 4.19 -30.20
C LEU A 3 27.17 5.59 -30.76
N PHE A 4 28.07 6.55 -30.54
CA PHE A 4 27.92 7.96 -30.90
C PHE A 4 29.02 8.48 -31.83
N ASP A 5 29.68 7.60 -32.59
CA ASP A 5 30.65 8.02 -33.60
C ASP A 5 30.05 9.10 -34.52
N ALA A 6 30.79 10.19 -34.70
CA ALA A 6 30.41 11.37 -35.49
C ALA A 6 29.16 12.15 -35.00
N LYS A 7 28.72 11.92 -33.75
CA LYS A 7 27.70 12.73 -33.08
C LYS A 7 28.33 13.81 -32.21
N VAL A 8 27.62 14.93 -32.07
CA VAL A 8 28.01 16.03 -31.19
C VAL A 8 26.98 16.20 -30.07
N ALA A 9 27.45 16.22 -28.83
CA ALA A 9 26.62 16.33 -27.64
C ALA A 9 26.94 17.59 -26.84
N LEU A 10 25.90 18.28 -26.36
CA LEU A 10 25.99 19.33 -25.34
C LEU A 10 25.45 18.79 -24.02
N VAL A 11 26.23 18.90 -22.95
CA VAL A 11 25.79 18.53 -21.59
C VAL A 11 25.92 19.75 -20.68
N THR A 12 24.81 20.18 -20.06
CA THR A 12 24.81 21.31 -19.13
C THR A 12 25.03 20.86 -17.69
N GLY A 13 25.74 21.65 -16.89
CA GLY A 13 26.16 21.27 -15.54
C GLY A 13 27.06 20.02 -15.54
N ALA A 14 27.97 19.95 -16.52
CA ALA A 14 28.79 18.78 -16.79
C ALA A 14 30.12 18.76 -16.03
N GLY A 15 30.39 19.74 -15.17
CA GLY A 15 31.63 19.83 -14.39
C GLY A 15 31.70 18.85 -13.22
N GLY A 16 30.59 18.20 -12.85
CA GLY A 16 30.56 17.21 -11.76
C GLY A 16 29.30 16.33 -11.75
N GLY A 17 29.26 15.39 -10.82
CA GLY A 17 28.08 14.52 -10.59
C GLY A 17 27.59 13.79 -11.85
N LEU A 18 26.26 13.82 -12.06
CA LEU A 18 25.59 13.19 -13.19
C LEU A 18 26.06 13.74 -14.54
N GLY A 19 26.18 15.07 -14.68
CA GLY A 19 26.60 15.69 -15.94
C GLY A 19 27.99 15.25 -16.38
N ARG A 20 28.95 15.18 -15.44
CA ARG A 20 30.29 14.64 -15.72
C ARG A 20 30.23 13.18 -16.19
N ALA A 21 29.45 12.34 -15.52
CA ALA A 21 29.29 10.93 -15.90
C ALA A 21 28.70 10.79 -17.32
N TYR A 22 27.73 11.62 -17.68
CA TYR A 22 27.18 11.63 -19.04
C TYR A 22 28.22 12.06 -20.08
N ALA A 23 28.97 13.13 -19.80
CA ALA A 23 29.99 13.65 -20.71
C ALA A 23 31.11 12.63 -20.97
N LEU A 24 31.63 11.98 -19.91
CA LEU A 24 32.67 10.96 -20.04
C LEU A 24 32.18 9.73 -20.81
N MET A 25 30.96 9.25 -20.52
CA MET A 25 30.43 8.07 -21.19
C MET A 25 30.12 8.35 -22.67
N LEU A 26 29.57 9.53 -23.00
CA LEU A 26 29.35 9.97 -24.38
C LEU A 26 30.67 10.01 -25.16
N ALA A 27 31.72 10.58 -24.57
CA ALA A 27 33.04 10.64 -25.19
C ALA A 27 33.67 9.26 -25.38
N SER A 28 33.54 8.35 -24.39
CA SER A 28 34.04 6.97 -24.51
C SER A 28 33.33 6.17 -25.61
N GLU A 29 32.11 6.58 -25.97
CA GLU A 29 31.30 6.00 -27.04
C GLU A 29 31.42 6.79 -28.36
N GLY A 30 32.41 7.68 -28.49
CA GLY A 30 32.78 8.34 -29.74
C GLY A 30 32.13 9.69 -30.04
N ALA A 31 31.34 10.24 -29.11
CA ALA A 31 30.76 11.58 -29.27
C ALA A 31 31.81 12.67 -29.07
N LYS A 32 31.66 13.79 -29.80
CA LYS A 32 32.36 15.05 -29.49
C LYS A 32 31.50 15.86 -28.52
N VAL A 33 32.07 16.34 -27.41
CA VAL A 33 31.28 16.85 -26.28
C VAL A 33 31.55 18.33 -26.00
N VAL A 34 30.48 19.14 -25.95
CA VAL A 34 30.50 20.45 -25.32
C VAL A 34 30.16 20.28 -23.85
N VAL A 35 31.15 20.55 -22.99
CA VAL A 35 31.05 20.48 -21.53
C VAL A 35 30.68 21.87 -21.02
N ASN A 36 29.40 22.10 -20.74
CA ASN A 36 28.95 23.34 -20.12
C ASN A 36 28.93 23.21 -18.58
N ASP A 37 29.59 24.14 -17.89
CA ASP A 37 29.41 24.30 -16.44
C ASP A 37 29.71 25.76 -16.04
N LEU A 38 28.86 26.35 -15.21
CA LEU A 38 29.07 27.71 -14.69
C LEU A 38 30.24 27.78 -13.70
N GLY A 39 30.60 26.66 -13.08
CA GLY A 39 31.66 26.56 -12.06
C GLY A 39 31.26 27.07 -10.68
N GLY A 40 29.95 27.23 -10.44
CA GLY A 40 29.40 27.67 -9.16
C GLY A 40 29.23 26.56 -8.12
N SER A 41 28.89 26.98 -6.91
CA SER A 41 28.48 26.12 -5.80
C SER A 41 27.09 25.50 -6.05
N ARG A 42 26.74 24.40 -5.37
CA ARG A 42 25.42 23.71 -5.47
C ARG A 42 24.23 24.60 -5.11
N ASP A 43 24.55 25.69 -4.45
CA ASP A 43 23.65 26.68 -3.90
C ASP A 43 23.40 27.78 -4.97
N GLY A 44 24.22 27.87 -6.02
CA GLY A 44 24.07 28.84 -7.10
C GLY A 44 24.91 30.10 -6.94
N ALA A 45 25.79 30.17 -5.93
CA ALA A 45 26.78 31.24 -5.80
C ALA A 45 28.07 30.92 -6.59
N GLY A 46 28.71 31.97 -7.12
CA GLY A 46 30.01 31.90 -7.78
C GLY A 46 29.96 31.43 -9.24
N ALA A 47 31.07 31.63 -9.94
CA ALA A 47 31.31 31.16 -11.30
C ALA A 47 32.81 30.92 -11.52
N GLY A 48 33.18 30.05 -12.45
CA GLY A 48 34.57 29.75 -12.78
C GLY A 48 34.74 28.73 -13.90
N ALA A 49 35.93 28.67 -14.49
CA ALA A 49 36.21 27.78 -15.63
C ALA A 49 36.66 26.36 -15.22
N SER A 50 37.26 26.23 -14.02
CA SER A 50 38.00 25.03 -13.60
C SER A 50 37.22 23.71 -13.66
N MET A 51 35.91 23.72 -13.35
CA MET A 51 35.08 22.52 -13.33
C MET A 51 34.88 21.95 -14.75
N ALA A 52 34.55 22.81 -15.71
CA ALA A 52 34.40 22.40 -17.11
C ALA A 52 35.75 22.03 -17.73
N ASP A 53 36.81 22.82 -17.45
CA ASP A 53 38.16 22.57 -17.94
C ASP A 53 38.71 21.22 -17.48
N ALA A 54 38.49 20.84 -16.22
CA ALA A 54 38.94 19.56 -15.68
C ALA A 54 38.31 18.37 -16.42
N VAL A 55 37.00 18.43 -16.69
CA VAL A 55 36.30 17.35 -17.42
C VAL A 55 36.72 17.31 -18.89
N VAL A 56 36.95 18.46 -19.53
CA VAL A 56 37.50 18.51 -20.90
C VAL A 56 38.89 17.92 -20.96
N ALA A 57 39.75 18.24 -19.99
CA ALA A 57 41.11 17.67 -19.91
C ALA A 57 41.05 16.14 -19.74
N GLU A 58 40.17 15.65 -18.86
CA GLU A 58 39.96 14.22 -18.64
C GLU A 58 39.45 13.50 -19.90
N ILE A 59 38.46 14.06 -20.61
CA ILE A 59 37.98 13.50 -21.88
C ILE A 59 39.12 13.39 -22.91
N ARG A 60 39.94 14.44 -23.02
CA ARG A 60 41.07 14.46 -23.97
C ARG A 60 42.16 13.47 -23.58
N GLU A 61 42.45 13.31 -22.28
CA GLU A 61 43.39 12.31 -21.77
C GLU A 61 42.93 10.88 -22.10
N LEU A 62 41.61 10.63 -22.05
CA LEU A 62 40.98 9.37 -22.46
C LEU A 62 40.84 9.21 -23.98
N GLY A 63 41.36 10.15 -24.78
CA GLY A 63 41.38 10.10 -26.25
C GLY A 63 40.10 10.60 -26.94
N GLY A 64 39.17 11.21 -26.22
CA GLY A 64 37.97 11.83 -26.77
C GLY A 64 38.18 13.30 -27.20
N GLU A 65 37.16 13.88 -27.82
CA GLU A 65 37.14 15.28 -28.24
C GLU A 65 36.13 16.09 -27.42
N ALA A 66 36.57 17.17 -26.77
CA ALA A 66 35.68 18.05 -26.02
C ALA A 66 36.13 19.52 -26.01
N VAL A 67 35.16 20.43 -25.82
CA VAL A 67 35.36 21.88 -25.60
C VAL A 67 34.52 22.35 -24.41
N ALA A 68 35.04 23.33 -23.67
CA ALA A 68 34.36 23.88 -22.50
C ALA A 68 33.46 25.08 -22.87
N ASN A 69 32.36 25.26 -22.15
CA ASN A 69 31.54 26.46 -22.16
C ASN A 69 31.18 26.86 -20.71
N TYR A 70 31.24 28.15 -20.39
CA TYR A 70 31.09 28.65 -19.02
C TYR A 70 29.81 29.48 -18.81
N GLY A 71 28.93 29.53 -19.80
CA GLY A 71 27.71 30.33 -19.77
C GLY A 71 26.70 29.80 -18.77
N SER A 72 25.91 30.71 -18.19
CA SER A 72 24.76 30.33 -17.37
C SER A 72 23.61 29.89 -18.25
N VAL A 73 22.97 28.76 -17.92
CA VAL A 73 21.77 28.30 -18.63
C VAL A 73 20.59 29.26 -18.46
N ALA A 74 20.57 30.08 -17.41
CA ALA A 74 19.48 31.02 -17.11
C ALA A 74 19.51 32.30 -17.98
N ASP A 75 20.57 32.51 -18.76
CA ASP A 75 20.75 33.65 -19.66
C ASP A 75 20.57 33.22 -21.13
N ALA A 76 19.79 33.98 -21.88
CA ALA A 76 19.39 33.62 -23.24
C ALA A 76 20.58 33.67 -24.22
N ALA A 77 21.45 34.68 -24.11
CA ALA A 77 22.63 34.81 -24.96
C ALA A 77 23.64 33.68 -24.65
N SER A 78 23.82 33.36 -23.37
CA SER A 78 24.65 32.26 -22.92
C SER A 78 24.13 30.91 -23.40
N ALA A 79 22.82 30.64 -23.32
CA ALA A 79 22.22 29.42 -23.85
C ALA A 79 22.45 29.25 -25.36
N GLN A 80 22.34 30.34 -26.14
CA GLN A 80 22.69 30.32 -27.57
C GLN A 80 24.18 30.01 -27.78
N SER A 81 25.07 30.63 -26.98
CA SER A 81 26.52 30.39 -27.08
C SER A 81 26.92 28.92 -26.82
N MET A 82 26.13 28.17 -26.05
CA MET A 82 26.38 26.73 -25.82
C MET A 82 26.18 25.92 -27.10
N VAL A 83 25.15 26.27 -27.87
CA VAL A 83 24.86 25.64 -29.16
C VAL A 83 25.85 26.12 -30.22
N ASP A 84 26.19 27.41 -30.22
CA ASP A 84 27.20 27.96 -31.13
C ASP A 84 28.56 27.30 -30.91
N ALA A 85 28.96 27.04 -29.66
CA ALA A 85 30.19 26.31 -29.35
C ALA A 85 30.24 24.92 -30.00
N ALA A 86 29.11 24.20 -30.06
CA ALA A 86 29.02 22.91 -30.75
C ALA A 86 29.16 23.07 -32.27
N LEU A 87 28.47 24.06 -32.84
CA LEU A 87 28.49 24.33 -34.27
C LEU A 87 29.86 24.81 -34.76
N GLU A 88 30.51 25.71 -34.02
CA GLU A 88 31.81 26.28 -34.35
C GLU A 88 32.94 25.25 -34.21
N SER A 89 32.89 24.42 -33.15
CA SER A 89 33.97 23.46 -32.86
C SER A 89 33.84 22.18 -33.68
N PHE A 90 32.60 21.71 -33.91
CA PHE A 90 32.34 20.37 -34.44
C PHE A 90 31.38 20.34 -35.64
N GLY A 91 30.83 21.50 -36.04
CA GLY A 91 30.02 21.65 -37.26
C GLY A 91 28.57 21.20 -37.15
N ARG A 92 28.12 20.65 -36.01
CA ARG A 92 26.76 20.13 -35.81
C ARG A 92 26.39 20.03 -34.32
N ILE A 93 25.12 19.76 -34.04
CA ILE A 93 24.60 19.42 -32.70
C ILE A 93 23.54 18.32 -32.85
N ASP A 94 23.74 17.19 -32.16
CA ASP A 94 22.85 16.02 -32.26
C ASP A 94 22.15 15.71 -30.95
N ILE A 95 22.84 15.92 -29.84
CA ILE A 95 22.40 15.50 -28.51
C ILE A 95 22.47 16.70 -27.56
N VAL A 96 21.41 16.91 -26.78
CA VAL A 96 21.41 17.87 -25.67
C VAL A 96 20.95 17.18 -24.40
N ILE A 97 21.74 17.28 -23.34
CA ILE A 97 21.38 16.80 -22.00
C ILE A 97 21.27 18.02 -21.08
N ASN A 98 20.05 18.42 -20.78
CA ASN A 98 19.73 19.50 -19.84
C ASN A 98 19.80 18.96 -18.41
N ASN A 99 20.95 19.15 -17.75
CA ASN A 99 21.25 18.61 -16.41
C ASN A 99 21.59 19.68 -15.36
N ALA A 100 22.00 20.89 -15.77
CA ALA A 100 22.34 21.97 -14.85
C ALA A 100 21.27 22.22 -13.77
N GLY A 101 21.71 22.48 -12.53
CA GLY A 101 20.80 22.57 -11.39
C GLY A 101 21.44 22.99 -10.08
N ILE A 102 20.61 23.46 -9.16
CA ILE A 102 20.95 23.97 -7.82
C ILE A 102 19.86 23.59 -6.81
N LEU A 103 20.12 23.77 -5.51
CA LEU A 103 19.10 23.57 -4.46
C LEU A 103 18.96 24.80 -3.55
N ARG A 104 17.70 25.14 -3.23
CA ARG A 104 17.29 26.18 -2.27
C ARG A 104 16.08 25.70 -1.46
N ASP A 105 16.32 24.67 -0.66
CA ASP A 105 15.25 23.99 0.07
C ASP A 105 14.77 24.81 1.26
N LYS A 106 13.47 25.10 1.27
CA LYS A 106 12.74 25.79 2.34
C LYS A 106 11.30 25.30 2.35
N THR A 107 10.72 25.12 3.54
CA THR A 107 9.27 25.02 3.67
C THR A 107 8.60 26.26 3.08
N LEU A 108 7.44 26.12 2.44
CA LEU A 108 6.76 27.21 1.72
C LEU A 108 6.69 28.54 2.50
N VAL A 109 6.36 28.49 3.80
CA VAL A 109 6.24 29.68 4.67
C VAL A 109 7.57 30.42 4.90
N LYS A 110 8.70 29.74 4.71
CA LYS A 110 10.06 30.26 4.90
C LYS A 110 10.80 30.46 3.58
N LEU A 111 10.12 30.33 2.45
CA LEU A 111 10.74 30.43 1.13
C LEU A 111 10.68 31.88 0.66
N GLU A 112 11.84 32.49 0.54
CA GLU A 112 12.00 33.83 -0.02
C GLU A 112 11.83 33.81 -1.55
N GLU A 113 11.26 34.88 -2.13
CA GLU A 113 10.95 34.97 -3.57
C GLU A 113 12.20 34.84 -4.44
N GLU A 114 13.31 35.42 -4.00
CA GLU A 114 14.58 35.35 -4.74
C GLU A 114 15.11 33.91 -4.83
N LEU A 115 14.86 33.08 -3.81
CA LEU A 115 15.22 31.67 -3.83
C LEU A 115 14.28 30.85 -4.72
N TRP A 116 13.02 31.26 -4.83
CA TRP A 116 12.08 30.70 -5.80
C TRP A 116 12.55 31.00 -7.23
N ASP A 117 12.76 32.29 -7.54
CA ASP A 117 13.16 32.76 -8.87
C ASP A 117 14.45 32.10 -9.32
N LEU A 118 15.47 32.06 -8.46
CA LEU A 118 16.76 31.45 -8.79
C LEU A 118 16.64 29.97 -9.18
N VAL A 119 15.83 29.19 -8.46
CA VAL A 119 15.60 27.77 -8.76
C VAL A 119 14.80 27.61 -10.07
N VAL A 120 13.77 28.42 -10.26
CA VAL A 120 12.96 28.39 -11.50
C VAL A 120 13.79 28.80 -12.72
N ASP A 121 14.62 29.83 -12.58
CA ASP A 121 15.48 30.35 -13.64
C ASP A 121 16.53 29.33 -14.09
N VAL A 122 17.27 28.72 -13.15
CA VAL A 122 18.32 27.75 -13.48
C VAL A 122 17.73 26.48 -14.06
N HIS A 123 16.68 25.94 -13.45
CA HIS A 123 16.13 24.66 -13.87
C HIS A 123 15.17 24.79 -15.05
N MET A 124 14.06 25.50 -14.86
CA MET A 124 12.95 25.47 -15.81
C MET A 124 13.22 26.38 -17.00
N LYS A 125 13.50 27.67 -16.76
CA LYS A 125 13.84 28.61 -17.82
C LYS A 125 15.13 28.22 -18.53
N GLY A 126 16.14 27.76 -17.79
CA GLY A 126 17.40 27.29 -18.38
C GLY A 126 17.21 26.09 -19.31
N THR A 127 16.43 25.09 -18.90
CA THR A 127 16.06 23.97 -19.79
C THR A 127 15.34 24.47 -21.04
N TYR A 128 14.42 25.42 -20.90
CA TYR A 128 13.72 26.02 -22.04
C TYR A 128 14.68 26.73 -23.01
N LEU A 129 15.54 27.62 -22.52
CA LEU A 129 16.42 28.44 -23.36
C LEU A 129 17.40 27.56 -24.17
N VAL A 130 18.05 26.61 -23.51
CA VAL A 130 19.00 25.70 -24.16
C VAL A 130 18.30 24.79 -25.17
N THR A 131 17.13 24.24 -24.80
CA THR A 131 16.33 23.41 -25.70
C THR A 131 15.88 24.19 -26.92
N GLN A 132 15.42 25.44 -26.76
CA GLN A 132 14.96 26.28 -27.86
C GLN A 132 16.09 26.53 -28.86
N ALA A 133 17.27 26.95 -28.39
CA ALA A 133 18.43 27.18 -29.24
C ALA A 133 18.84 25.92 -30.01
N ALA A 134 18.87 24.77 -29.32
CA ALA A 134 19.22 23.49 -29.91
C ALA A 134 18.20 23.01 -30.95
N VAL A 135 16.90 23.12 -30.65
CA VAL A 135 15.83 22.74 -31.59
C VAL A 135 15.90 23.59 -32.86
N ILE A 136 16.14 24.90 -32.77
CA ILE A 136 16.32 25.77 -33.94
C ILE A 136 17.49 25.29 -34.81
N ALA A 137 18.63 24.96 -34.18
CA ALA A 137 19.81 24.47 -34.90
C ALA A 137 19.56 23.08 -35.54
N MET A 138 18.97 22.14 -34.80
CA MET A 138 18.64 20.79 -35.28
C MET A 138 17.63 20.84 -36.42
N GLN A 139 16.58 21.67 -36.32
CA GLN A 139 15.61 21.87 -37.40
C GLN A 139 16.27 22.42 -38.67
N LYS A 140 17.14 23.43 -38.52
CA LYS A 140 17.87 24.02 -39.66
C LYS A 140 18.79 23.00 -40.34
N SER A 141 19.37 22.08 -39.57
CA SER A 141 20.26 21.03 -40.09
C SER A 141 19.51 19.92 -40.86
N GLY A 142 18.26 19.63 -40.48
CA GLY A 142 17.43 18.59 -41.09
C GLY A 142 17.80 17.14 -40.75
N HIS A 143 18.76 16.89 -39.85
CA HIS A 143 19.22 15.53 -39.51
C HIS A 143 18.66 14.98 -38.18
N GLY A 144 17.64 15.63 -37.61
CA GLY A 144 17.04 15.23 -36.34
C GLY A 144 17.92 15.53 -35.13
N GLY A 145 17.57 14.94 -33.98
CA GLY A 145 18.30 15.15 -32.73
C GLY A 145 17.70 14.41 -31.54
N ARG A 146 18.35 14.52 -30.39
CA ARG A 146 17.96 13.87 -29.12
C ARG A 146 18.11 14.85 -27.98
N ILE A 147 17.05 15.04 -27.21
CA ILE A 147 17.05 15.96 -26.06
C ILE A 147 16.61 15.19 -24.82
N ILE A 148 17.44 15.24 -23.78
CA ILE A 148 17.19 14.59 -22.50
C ILE A 148 17.15 15.67 -21.43
N ASN A 149 15.97 15.81 -20.80
CA ASN A 149 15.74 16.75 -19.73
C ASN A 149 15.83 16.07 -18.35
N THR A 150 16.14 16.84 -17.31
CA THR A 150 16.25 16.31 -15.94
C THR A 150 15.10 16.81 -15.06
N SER A 151 14.08 15.97 -14.88
CA SER A 151 13.04 16.12 -13.85
C SER A 151 13.53 15.52 -12.52
N SER A 152 12.62 15.18 -11.60
CA SER A 152 12.97 14.56 -10.31
C SER A 152 11.75 13.90 -9.66
N TYR A 153 12.01 13.02 -8.68
CA TYR A 153 10.98 12.51 -7.78
C TYR A 153 10.18 13.66 -7.13
N ALA A 154 10.86 14.70 -6.65
CA ALA A 154 10.24 15.86 -6.00
C ALA A 154 9.23 16.58 -6.93
N GLY A 155 9.50 16.64 -8.23
CA GLY A 155 8.55 17.21 -9.19
C GLY A 155 7.38 16.28 -9.56
N LEU A 156 7.59 14.95 -9.52
CA LEU A 156 6.59 13.98 -9.98
C LEU A 156 5.69 13.44 -8.87
N LYS A 157 6.17 13.44 -7.62
CA LYS A 157 5.47 12.90 -6.45
C LYS A 157 5.36 13.88 -5.28
N GLY A 158 6.05 15.01 -5.36
CA GLY A 158 6.19 15.94 -4.25
C GLY A 158 7.33 15.55 -3.31
N ASN A 159 7.93 16.55 -2.66
CA ASN A 159 8.86 16.34 -1.56
C ASN A 159 8.74 17.51 -0.57
N PHE A 160 8.78 17.21 0.73
CA PHE A 160 8.60 18.23 1.76
C PHE A 160 9.76 19.23 1.72
N GLY A 161 9.46 20.53 1.86
CA GLY A 161 10.48 21.59 1.87
C GLY A 161 11.08 21.94 0.51
N GLN A 162 10.50 21.45 -0.59
CA GLN A 162 11.01 21.67 -1.95
C GLN A 162 9.96 22.25 -2.90
N ALA A 163 9.20 23.26 -2.47
CA ALA A 163 8.11 23.83 -3.29
C ALA A 163 8.62 24.43 -4.62
N ASN A 164 9.69 25.22 -4.59
CA ASN A 164 10.36 25.77 -5.78
C ASN A 164 10.95 24.68 -6.68
N TYR A 165 11.77 23.78 -6.10
CA TYR A 165 12.45 22.73 -6.85
C TYR A 165 11.46 21.72 -7.45
N GLY A 166 10.49 21.28 -6.67
CA GLY A 166 9.39 20.42 -7.12
C GLY A 166 8.60 21.08 -8.27
N ALA A 167 8.21 22.35 -8.13
CA ALA A 167 7.51 23.08 -9.19
C ALA A 167 8.33 23.16 -10.49
N ALA A 168 9.62 23.53 -10.41
CA ALA A 168 10.49 23.62 -11.57
C ALA A 168 10.66 22.25 -12.27
N LYS A 169 10.87 21.18 -11.50
CA LYS A 169 11.06 19.81 -12.02
C LYS A 169 9.78 19.21 -12.59
N ALA A 170 8.61 19.54 -12.02
CA ALA A 170 7.30 19.21 -12.60
C ALA A 170 7.09 19.95 -13.92
N GLY A 171 7.43 21.24 -13.97
CA GLY A 171 7.38 22.07 -15.16
C GLY A 171 8.22 21.51 -16.31
N ILE A 172 9.43 21.02 -16.02
CA ILE A 172 10.29 20.33 -17.00
C ILE A 172 9.62 19.06 -17.57
N ALA A 173 8.93 18.28 -16.73
CA ALA A 173 8.21 17.08 -17.19
C ALA A 173 7.02 17.42 -18.11
N GLY A 174 6.31 18.53 -17.83
CA GLY A 174 5.29 19.07 -18.71
C GLY A 174 5.88 19.58 -20.04
N PHE A 175 6.92 20.40 -19.97
CA PHE A 175 7.68 20.94 -21.10
C PHE A 175 8.17 19.83 -22.05
N THR A 176 8.75 18.77 -21.49
CA THR A 176 9.24 17.59 -22.24
C THR A 176 8.15 16.99 -23.13
N ARG A 177 6.93 16.79 -22.59
CA ARG A 177 5.82 16.20 -23.34
C ARG A 177 5.36 17.09 -24.49
N VAL A 178 5.30 18.41 -24.26
CA VAL A 178 4.87 19.38 -25.27
C VAL A 178 5.90 19.49 -26.39
N VAL A 179 7.18 19.71 -26.06
CA VAL A 179 8.23 19.87 -27.08
C VAL A 179 8.39 18.57 -27.89
N ALA A 180 8.27 17.40 -27.28
CA ALA A 180 8.28 16.12 -28.00
C ALA A 180 7.23 16.05 -29.12
N LEU A 181 6.05 16.65 -28.93
CA LEU A 181 5.00 16.71 -29.97
C LEU A 181 5.39 17.70 -31.09
N GLU A 182 5.91 18.87 -30.72
CA GLU A 182 6.30 19.91 -31.67
C GLU A 182 7.46 19.48 -32.58
N THR A 183 8.41 18.74 -32.02
CA THR A 183 9.66 18.41 -32.70
C THR A 183 9.65 17.08 -33.44
N ARG A 184 8.64 16.23 -33.21
CA ARG A 184 8.52 14.88 -33.81
C ARG A 184 8.70 14.89 -35.32
N LYS A 185 8.07 15.84 -36.03
CA LYS A 185 8.13 15.95 -37.50
C LYS A 185 9.54 16.24 -38.04
N PHE A 186 10.46 16.67 -37.19
CA PHE A 186 11.84 16.96 -37.55
C PHE A 186 12.81 15.82 -37.16
N GLY A 187 12.30 14.68 -36.68
CA GLY A 187 13.15 13.57 -36.23
C GLY A 187 13.90 13.87 -34.92
N ILE A 188 13.40 14.80 -34.11
CA ILE A 188 13.98 15.17 -32.82
C ILE A 188 13.13 14.53 -31.71
N THR A 189 13.74 13.67 -30.89
CA THR A 189 13.10 13.10 -29.70
C THR A 189 13.42 13.92 -28.46
N VAL A 190 12.45 14.01 -27.54
CA VAL A 190 12.59 14.74 -26.28
C VAL A 190 12.05 13.87 -25.16
N ASN A 191 12.91 13.47 -24.23
CA ASN A 191 12.53 12.67 -23.05
C ASN A 191 13.06 13.32 -21.78
N ALA A 192 12.59 12.85 -20.63
CA ALA A 192 13.12 13.26 -19.35
C ALA A 192 13.50 12.08 -18.45
N ILE A 193 14.43 12.32 -17.55
CA ILE A 193 14.78 11.41 -16.46
C ILE A 193 14.43 12.03 -15.10
N ALA A 194 14.11 11.19 -14.12
CA ALA A 194 14.01 11.51 -12.71
C ALA A 194 15.05 10.63 -11.97
N PRO A 195 16.30 11.08 -11.88
CA PRO A 195 17.39 10.26 -11.35
C PRO A 195 17.46 10.26 -9.83
N LEU A 196 17.98 9.17 -9.26
CA LEU A 196 18.43 9.08 -7.88
C LEU A 196 19.88 8.60 -7.86
N ALA A 197 20.80 9.48 -7.46
CA ALA A 197 22.21 9.16 -7.33
C ALA A 197 22.86 9.96 -6.20
N LYS A 198 23.92 9.41 -5.61
CA LYS A 198 24.82 10.12 -4.69
C LYS A 198 25.72 11.06 -5.50
N THR A 199 25.61 12.34 -5.23
CA THR A 199 26.36 13.43 -5.87
C THR A 199 26.62 14.51 -4.84
N ARG A 200 27.45 15.52 -5.15
CA ARG A 200 27.58 16.72 -4.31
C ARG A 200 26.24 17.40 -3.99
N MET A 201 25.24 17.30 -4.87
CA MET A 201 23.90 17.87 -4.64
C MET A 201 23.08 17.06 -3.62
N THR A 202 23.40 15.77 -3.46
CA THR A 202 22.65 14.79 -2.66
C THR A 202 23.50 14.19 -1.52
N GLU A 203 24.68 14.74 -1.26
CA GLU A 203 25.65 14.21 -0.30
C GLU A 203 25.12 14.28 1.14
N ASP A 204 24.46 15.38 1.49
CA ASP A 204 23.87 15.61 2.82
C ASP A 204 22.58 14.80 3.05
N ILE A 205 22.09 14.14 2.01
CA ILE A 205 20.95 13.24 2.11
C ILE A 205 21.48 11.87 2.55
N ALA A 206 21.54 11.65 3.87
CA ALA A 206 22.06 10.43 4.49
C ALA A 206 21.35 9.14 4.02
N MET A 207 20.13 9.25 3.49
CA MET A 207 19.31 8.14 3.02
C MET A 207 19.59 7.69 1.57
N ILE A 208 20.46 8.38 0.82
CA ILE A 208 20.89 7.92 -0.51
C ILE A 208 22.15 7.06 -0.31
N PRO A 209 22.09 5.74 -0.61
CA PRO A 209 23.24 4.84 -0.47
C PRO A 209 24.41 5.28 -1.33
N ASP A 210 25.62 5.03 -0.84
CA ASP A 210 26.86 5.41 -1.54
C ASP A 210 27.03 4.63 -2.86
N GLU A 211 26.44 3.44 -2.95
CA GLU A 211 26.45 2.59 -4.14
C GLU A 211 25.59 3.13 -5.29
N LEU A 212 24.71 4.12 -5.03
CA LEU A 212 23.93 4.78 -6.09
C LEU A 212 24.78 5.82 -6.83
N GLU A 213 25.85 5.36 -7.46
CA GLU A 213 26.76 6.23 -8.19
C GLU A 213 26.13 6.79 -9.48
N PRO A 214 26.56 7.99 -9.93
CA PRO A 214 26.12 8.59 -11.20
C PRO A 214 26.27 7.66 -12.42
N GLY A 215 27.24 6.75 -12.39
CA GLY A 215 27.49 5.76 -13.44
C GLY A 215 26.32 4.80 -13.67
N HIS A 216 25.47 4.56 -12.67
CA HIS A 216 24.27 3.74 -12.83
C HIS A 216 23.15 4.46 -13.60
N ILE A 217 23.21 5.78 -13.75
CA ILE A 217 22.18 6.56 -14.44
C ILE A 217 22.53 6.79 -15.91
N ALA A 218 23.81 6.99 -16.20
CA ALA A 218 24.30 7.33 -17.53
C ALA A 218 23.85 6.36 -18.65
N PRO A 219 23.82 5.03 -18.46
CA PRO A 219 23.42 4.10 -19.53
C PRO A 219 22.01 4.35 -20.08
N LEU A 220 21.03 4.63 -19.23
CA LEU A 220 19.67 4.96 -19.69
C LEU A 220 19.65 6.28 -20.48
N VAL A 221 20.36 7.30 -19.99
CA VAL A 221 20.45 8.61 -20.64
C VAL A 221 21.07 8.48 -22.03
N LEU A 222 22.18 7.76 -22.15
CA LEU A 222 22.85 7.54 -23.43
C LEU A 222 21.98 6.70 -24.37
N TRP A 223 21.35 5.62 -23.87
CA TRP A 223 20.45 4.84 -24.71
C TRP A 223 19.32 5.70 -25.29
N LEU A 224 18.69 6.57 -24.48
CA LEU A 224 17.70 7.56 -24.94
C LEU A 224 18.27 8.59 -25.93
N ALA A 225 19.57 8.89 -25.84
CA ALA A 225 20.30 9.77 -26.75
C ALA A 225 20.75 9.08 -28.05
N SER A 226 20.54 7.77 -28.19
CA SER A 226 21.01 7.00 -29.33
C SER A 226 19.98 6.87 -30.46
N GLU A 227 20.43 6.36 -31.61
CA GLU A 227 19.53 6.01 -32.70
C GLU A 227 18.60 4.83 -32.35
N ALA A 228 19.02 3.93 -31.44
CA ALA A 228 18.19 2.81 -31.00
C ALA A 228 16.90 3.27 -30.29
N ALA A 229 16.89 4.49 -29.75
CA ALA A 229 15.74 5.11 -29.11
C ALA A 229 15.02 6.14 -30.01
N ALA A 230 15.18 6.07 -31.35
CA ALA A 230 14.56 7.02 -32.29
C ALA A 230 13.02 7.12 -32.16
N GLU A 231 12.36 6.04 -31.76
CA GLU A 231 10.90 6.00 -31.57
C GLU A 231 10.46 6.35 -30.13
N VAL A 232 11.40 6.60 -29.23
CA VAL A 232 11.12 6.92 -27.82
C VAL A 232 11.12 8.43 -27.65
N THR A 233 9.95 9.03 -27.48
CA THR A 233 9.81 10.49 -27.29
C THR A 233 8.62 10.82 -26.39
N GLY A 234 8.71 11.93 -25.66
CA GLY A 234 7.67 12.44 -24.76
C GLY A 234 7.53 11.68 -23.43
N ARG A 235 8.52 10.84 -23.08
CA ARG A 235 8.45 9.95 -21.91
C ARG A 235 9.31 10.45 -20.76
N VAL A 236 8.96 10.03 -19.54
CA VAL A 236 9.65 10.39 -18.30
C VAL A 236 10.04 9.12 -17.57
N PHE A 237 11.34 8.89 -17.36
CA PHE A 237 11.84 7.66 -16.75
C PHE A 237 12.45 7.89 -15.37
N GLY A 238 12.17 7.01 -14.42
CA GLY A 238 12.92 6.89 -13.18
C GLY A 238 14.15 6.01 -13.37
N ALA A 239 15.29 6.41 -12.80
CA ALA A 239 16.51 5.64 -12.81
C ALA A 239 17.17 5.68 -11.43
N HIS A 240 17.10 4.55 -10.72
CA HIS A 240 17.59 4.39 -9.35
C HIS A 240 18.51 3.17 -9.29
N GLY A 241 19.83 3.38 -9.36
CA GLY A 241 20.78 2.28 -9.41
C GLY A 241 20.50 1.36 -10.61
N SER A 242 20.31 0.06 -10.36
CA SER A 242 19.98 -0.94 -11.39
C SER A 242 18.51 -0.94 -11.83
N HIS A 243 17.63 -0.15 -11.20
CA HIS A 243 16.20 -0.16 -11.46
C HIS A 243 15.77 1.02 -12.35
N TYR A 244 15.27 0.70 -13.54
CA TYR A 244 14.68 1.68 -14.47
C TYR A 244 13.18 1.44 -14.63
N PHE A 245 12.39 2.51 -14.61
CA PHE A 245 10.94 2.47 -14.75
C PHE A 245 10.41 3.75 -15.40
N GLU A 246 9.13 3.79 -15.77
CA GLU A 246 8.50 4.97 -16.38
C GLU A 246 7.49 5.63 -15.43
N TYR A 247 7.54 6.95 -15.36
CA TYR A 247 6.46 7.77 -14.80
C TYR A 247 5.45 8.11 -15.89
N ARG A 248 4.25 7.53 -15.79
CA ARG A 248 3.13 7.82 -16.69
C ARG A 248 2.03 8.61 -15.98
N THR A 249 1.42 9.53 -16.72
CA THR A 249 0.19 10.21 -16.29
C THR A 249 -0.98 9.39 -16.79
N GLU A 250 -1.90 9.05 -15.91
CA GLU A 250 -3.14 8.35 -16.24
C GLU A 250 -4.31 9.30 -16.02
N ILE A 251 -5.34 9.16 -16.85
CA ILE A 251 -6.63 9.81 -16.67
C ILE A 251 -7.57 8.71 -16.16
N THR A 252 -8.27 8.99 -15.08
CA THR A 252 -9.36 8.14 -14.59
C THR A 252 -10.45 8.07 -15.67
N PRO A 253 -11.28 7.02 -15.73
CA PRO A 253 -12.42 7.01 -16.66
C PRO A 253 -13.32 8.23 -16.48
N GLY A 254 -13.37 8.76 -15.25
CA GLY A 254 -14.15 9.93 -14.91
C GLY A 254 -15.65 9.64 -15.04
N VAL A 255 -16.42 10.71 -15.08
CA VAL A 255 -17.88 10.65 -15.19
C VAL A 255 -18.35 11.58 -16.31
N ASP A 256 -19.16 11.04 -17.22
CA ASP A 256 -19.89 11.81 -18.22
C ASP A 256 -21.37 11.91 -17.82
N LEU A 257 -21.89 13.14 -17.73
CA LEU A 257 -23.29 13.42 -17.44
C LEU A 257 -24.15 13.56 -18.72
N GLY A 258 -23.55 13.36 -19.91
CA GLY A 258 -24.22 13.54 -21.19
C GLY A 258 -24.63 14.99 -21.41
N GLN A 259 -25.93 15.25 -21.45
CA GLN A 259 -26.49 16.61 -21.65
C GLN A 259 -26.73 17.36 -20.34
N GLU A 260 -26.61 16.69 -19.19
CA GLU A 260 -26.81 17.34 -17.90
C GLU A 260 -25.59 18.18 -17.49
N ARG A 261 -25.84 19.20 -16.67
CA ARG A 261 -24.77 20.02 -16.07
C ARG A 261 -24.36 19.45 -14.72
N TRP A 262 -23.08 19.60 -14.42
CA TRP A 262 -22.54 19.44 -13.06
C TRP A 262 -23.12 20.53 -12.15
N ASP A 263 -23.46 20.12 -10.94
CA ASP A 263 -23.63 20.99 -9.79
C ASP A 263 -22.74 20.50 -8.63
N ILE A 264 -22.60 21.32 -7.59
CA ILE A 264 -21.69 21.03 -6.47
C ILE A 264 -22.06 19.71 -5.78
N ALA A 265 -23.36 19.42 -5.65
CA ALA A 265 -23.84 18.21 -5.01
C ALA A 265 -23.48 16.98 -5.85
N LYS A 266 -23.75 16.99 -7.15
CA LYS A 266 -23.38 15.92 -8.09
C LYS A 266 -21.88 15.63 -8.10
N ILE A 267 -21.03 16.65 -7.99
CA ILE A 267 -19.57 16.45 -7.87
C ILE A 267 -19.24 15.67 -6.60
N GLY A 268 -19.82 16.07 -5.45
CA GLY A 268 -19.60 15.38 -4.18
C GLY A 268 -20.11 13.94 -4.20
N GLU A 269 -21.32 13.71 -4.74
CA GLU A 269 -21.94 12.40 -4.87
C GLU A 269 -21.12 11.44 -5.74
N ARG A 270 -20.48 11.97 -6.80
CA ARG A 270 -19.77 11.15 -7.79
C ARG A 270 -18.25 11.26 -7.71
N PHE A 271 -17.71 11.85 -6.65
CA PHE A 271 -16.27 12.12 -6.56
C PHE A 271 -15.43 10.83 -6.58
N GLU A 272 -15.91 9.76 -5.97
CA GLU A 272 -15.25 8.45 -5.99
C GLU A 272 -15.17 7.90 -7.43
N GLU A 273 -16.28 7.93 -8.18
CA GLU A 273 -16.29 7.56 -9.61
C GLU A 273 -15.36 8.45 -10.45
N ILE A 274 -15.36 9.77 -10.19
CA ILE A 274 -14.48 10.73 -10.86
C ILE A 274 -13.00 10.35 -10.66
N THR A 275 -12.64 9.86 -9.48
CA THR A 275 -11.25 9.62 -9.08
C THR A 275 -10.80 8.16 -9.18
N GLN A 276 -11.71 7.24 -9.55
CA GLN A 276 -11.40 5.82 -9.63
C GLN A 276 -10.43 5.48 -10.78
N PRO A 277 -9.33 4.73 -10.53
CA PRO A 277 -8.43 4.28 -11.58
C PRO A 277 -9.08 3.31 -12.59
N ALA A 278 -8.67 3.40 -13.86
CA ALA A 278 -9.27 2.61 -14.95
C ALA A 278 -9.12 1.07 -14.79
N TRP A 279 -8.12 0.61 -14.03
CA TRP A 279 -7.90 -0.81 -13.79
C TRP A 279 -8.82 -1.38 -12.70
N GLU A 280 -9.35 -0.55 -11.81
CA GLU A 280 -10.42 -0.92 -10.87
C GLU A 280 -11.77 -0.91 -11.59
N ALA A 281 -12.02 0.08 -12.45
CA ALA A 281 -13.25 0.19 -13.25
C ALA A 281 -13.49 -1.00 -14.20
N LYS A 282 -12.42 -1.63 -14.73
CA LYS A 282 -12.52 -2.82 -15.59
C LYS A 282 -12.99 -4.09 -14.87
N GLN A 283 -12.88 -4.16 -13.53
CA GLN A 283 -13.36 -5.30 -12.76
C GLN A 283 -14.88 -5.24 -12.47
N ALA A 284 -15.50 -4.06 -12.67
CA ALA A 284 -16.93 -3.82 -12.48
C ALA A 284 -17.79 -4.07 -13.74
N GLY A 285 -17.20 -4.57 -14.84
CA GLY A 285 -17.89 -4.81 -16.11
C GLY A 285 -18.85 -6.00 -16.08
N GLY A 286 -20.00 -5.84 -15.44
CA GLY A 286 -21.09 -6.81 -15.46
C GLY A 286 -22.35 -6.32 -14.76
N GLY A 287 -23.22 -5.61 -15.50
CA GLY A 287 -24.61 -5.37 -15.10
C GLY A 287 -24.97 -3.90 -14.88
N ALA A 288 -26.02 -3.46 -15.59
CA ALA A 288 -26.48 -2.10 -15.72
C ALA A 288 -27.23 -1.52 -14.48
N ASP A 289 -27.36 -0.20 -14.55
CA ASP A 289 -28.59 0.60 -14.34
C ASP A 289 -28.75 1.51 -13.09
N ALA A 290 -29.17 2.73 -13.45
CA ALA A 290 -30.04 3.69 -12.78
C ALA A 290 -29.58 4.58 -11.59
N SER A 291 -29.53 5.89 -11.92
CA SER A 291 -30.14 7.05 -11.23
C SER A 291 -29.51 7.63 -9.95
N GLY A 292 -29.42 8.97 -9.91
CA GLY A 292 -28.91 9.74 -8.77
C GLY A 292 -29.93 10.11 -7.69
N GLY A 293 -29.40 10.73 -6.63
CA GLY A 293 -30.13 11.53 -5.65
C GLY A 293 -30.13 10.98 -4.23
N ASP A 294 -30.23 11.91 -3.29
CA ASP A 294 -30.59 11.80 -1.86
C ASP A 294 -32.00 11.20 -1.50
N PRO A 295 -32.92 10.79 -2.42
CA PRO A 295 -34.15 10.07 -2.05
C PRO A 295 -34.04 8.68 -1.40
N PRO A 296 -33.07 7.80 -1.72
CA PRO A 296 -33.16 6.39 -1.37
C PRO A 296 -32.83 6.10 0.10
N VAL A 297 -31.99 6.91 0.77
CA VAL A 297 -31.70 6.74 2.21
C VAL A 297 -32.89 7.17 3.06
N ARG A 298 -33.46 8.35 2.80
CA ARG A 298 -34.65 8.81 3.54
C ARG A 298 -35.87 7.96 3.22
N ALA A 299 -36.07 7.55 1.97
CA ALA A 299 -37.13 6.62 1.59
C ALA A 299 -36.95 5.24 2.26
N LEU A 300 -35.71 4.75 2.38
CA LEU A 300 -35.39 3.53 3.12
C LEU A 300 -35.78 3.64 4.60
N PHE A 301 -35.46 4.76 5.26
CA PHE A 301 -35.87 4.99 6.65
C PHE A 301 -37.38 5.22 6.82
N GLN A 302 -38.05 5.85 5.86
CA GLN A 302 -39.51 5.94 5.82
C GLN A 302 -40.18 4.57 5.62
N ALA A 303 -39.52 3.66 4.90
CA ALA A 303 -39.99 2.30 4.67
C ALA A 303 -39.69 1.33 5.83
N LEU A 304 -38.72 1.64 6.70
CA LEU A 304 -38.28 0.78 7.81
C LEU A 304 -39.41 0.33 8.77
N PRO A 305 -40.37 1.20 9.16
CA PRO A 305 -41.56 0.79 9.90
C PRO A 305 -42.33 -0.38 9.27
N SER A 306 -42.42 -0.43 7.93
CA SER A 306 -43.12 -1.50 7.22
C SER A 306 -42.36 -2.83 7.19
N ALA A 307 -41.06 -2.81 7.47
CA ALA A 307 -40.20 -3.98 7.55
C ALA A 307 -40.03 -4.52 8.98
N PHE A 308 -40.80 -3.98 9.94
CA PHE A 308 -40.77 -4.39 11.33
C PHE A 308 -41.58 -5.67 11.59
N LYS A 309 -40.94 -6.66 12.20
CA LYS A 309 -41.51 -7.97 12.55
C LYS A 309 -42.17 -7.91 13.94
N ALA A 310 -43.30 -7.20 14.03
CA ALA A 310 -43.99 -6.92 15.29
C ALA A 310 -44.31 -8.17 16.14
N GLU A 311 -44.65 -9.29 15.48
CA GLU A 311 -44.96 -10.56 16.13
C GLU A 311 -43.74 -11.21 16.82
N LYS A 312 -42.52 -10.89 16.38
CA LYS A 312 -41.25 -11.40 16.94
C LYS A 312 -40.65 -10.45 17.97
N ALA A 313 -41.06 -9.19 17.98
CA ALA A 313 -40.50 -8.11 18.81
C ALA A 313 -41.26 -7.87 20.14
N LYS A 314 -42.04 -8.85 20.64
CA LYS A 314 -42.80 -8.70 21.89
C LYS A 314 -41.90 -8.31 23.07
N GLY A 315 -42.21 -7.16 23.69
CA GLY A 315 -41.51 -6.64 24.86
C GLY A 315 -40.24 -5.84 24.56
N TRP A 316 -39.89 -5.64 23.29
CA TRP A 316 -38.77 -4.79 22.91
C TRP A 316 -39.22 -3.35 22.67
N ALA A 317 -38.56 -2.40 23.33
CA ALA A 317 -38.69 -0.98 23.10
C ALA A 317 -37.30 -0.36 23.01
N ALA A 318 -37.10 0.54 22.04
CA ALA A 318 -35.80 1.19 21.83
C ALA A 318 -35.95 2.50 21.04
N LYS A 319 -35.13 3.48 21.38
CA LYS A 319 -34.88 4.71 20.64
C LYS A 319 -33.53 4.60 19.94
N ILE A 320 -33.55 4.47 18.62
CA ILE A 320 -32.34 4.27 17.82
C ILE A 320 -32.07 5.53 17.00
N VAL A 321 -30.83 6.03 17.02
CA VAL A 321 -30.36 7.06 16.09
C VAL A 321 -29.47 6.41 15.04
N PHE A 322 -29.74 6.68 13.77
CA PHE A 322 -28.88 6.27 12.67
C PHE A 322 -28.16 7.50 12.15
N GLU A 323 -26.84 7.50 12.18
CA GLU A 323 -26.02 8.53 11.56
C GLU A 323 -25.43 7.97 10.27
N VAL A 324 -25.74 8.61 9.15
CA VAL A 324 -25.19 8.22 7.86
C VAL A 324 -24.24 9.33 7.45
N LYS A 325 -22.94 9.04 7.45
CA LYS A 325 -21.91 10.03 7.16
C LYS A 325 -22.10 10.56 5.74
N GLY A 326 -22.18 11.89 5.63
CA GLY A 326 -22.49 12.59 4.38
C GLY A 326 -23.98 12.82 4.11
N THR A 327 -24.90 12.22 4.88
CA THR A 327 -26.36 12.37 4.69
C THR A 327 -27.06 13.01 5.89
N GLY A 328 -26.70 12.64 7.12
CA GLY A 328 -27.30 13.20 8.33
C GLY A 328 -27.78 12.15 9.32
N SER A 329 -28.58 12.58 10.30
CA SER A 329 -29.12 11.71 11.34
C SER A 329 -30.61 11.41 11.15
N PHE A 330 -30.99 10.18 11.44
CA PHE A 330 -32.34 9.65 11.39
C PHE A 330 -32.65 8.98 12.72
N SER A 331 -33.92 8.85 13.09
CA SER A 331 -34.29 8.18 14.33
C SER A 331 -35.46 7.22 14.16
N LEU A 332 -35.47 6.18 14.99
CA LEU A 332 -36.48 5.15 15.03
C LEU A 332 -36.86 4.87 16.48
N ALA A 333 -38.12 5.09 16.82
CA ALA A 333 -38.68 4.71 18.11
C ALA A 333 -39.49 3.41 17.95
N VAL A 334 -39.13 2.38 18.70
CA VAL A 334 -39.81 1.09 18.73
C VAL A 334 -40.47 0.92 20.09
N GLY A 335 -41.75 0.52 20.11
CA GLY A 335 -42.51 0.29 21.33
C GLY A 335 -43.93 -0.18 21.04
N GLU A 336 -44.52 -0.95 21.95
CA GLU A 336 -45.92 -1.43 21.86
C GLU A 336 -46.26 -2.17 20.54
N GLY A 337 -45.27 -2.84 19.93
CA GLY A 337 -45.44 -3.54 18.67
C GLY A 337 -45.46 -2.63 17.43
N GLN A 338 -45.04 -1.37 17.57
CA GLN A 338 -44.91 -0.41 16.48
C GLN A 338 -43.47 0.11 16.36
N ALA A 339 -43.12 0.57 15.17
CA ALA A 339 -41.88 1.27 14.87
C ALA A 339 -42.22 2.61 14.18
N VAL A 340 -41.70 3.71 14.70
CA VAL A 340 -41.98 5.06 14.22
C VAL A 340 -40.67 5.72 13.80
N PHE A 341 -40.59 6.09 12.53
CA PHE A 341 -39.46 6.83 11.96
C PHE A 341 -39.62 8.33 12.18
N SER A 342 -38.52 9.05 12.39
CA SER A 342 -38.45 10.51 12.43
C SER A 342 -37.14 11.02 11.84
N ASP A 343 -37.18 12.19 11.20
CA ASP A 343 -35.97 12.86 10.72
C ASP A 343 -35.21 13.50 11.88
N GLY A 344 -33.88 13.45 11.83
CA GLY A 344 -33.00 14.01 12.85
C GLY A 344 -32.70 13.05 14.01
N ALA A 345 -31.72 13.44 14.82
CA ALA A 345 -31.38 12.75 16.06
C ALA A 345 -32.43 13.04 17.14
N ILE A 346 -32.59 12.08 18.07
CA ILE A 346 -33.46 12.22 19.24
C ILE A 346 -32.63 12.25 20.52
N ASP A 347 -33.11 12.97 21.52
CA ASP A 347 -32.46 13.04 22.84
C ASP A 347 -32.62 11.73 23.61
N GLY A 348 -31.53 11.29 24.23
CA GLY A 348 -31.45 10.05 25.01
C GLY A 348 -31.74 8.78 24.20
N PRO A 349 -30.98 8.48 23.12
CA PRO A 349 -31.15 7.24 22.38
C PRO A 349 -30.63 6.04 23.19
N ASP A 350 -31.32 4.91 23.10
CA ASP A 350 -30.88 3.63 23.63
C ASP A 350 -29.70 3.07 22.82
N GLY A 351 -29.58 3.46 21.54
CA GLY A 351 -28.43 3.12 20.71
C GLY A 351 -28.30 4.01 19.48
N LYS A 352 -27.08 4.10 18.96
CA LYS A 352 -26.70 4.83 17.77
C LYS A 352 -25.98 3.89 16.82
N VAL A 353 -26.41 3.85 15.56
CA VAL A 353 -25.77 3.10 14.48
C VAL A 353 -25.21 4.12 13.48
N THR A 354 -23.92 4.02 13.16
CA THR A 354 -23.24 4.92 12.24
C THR A 354 -22.83 4.16 10.99
N PHE A 355 -23.20 4.67 9.83
CA PHE A 355 -22.74 4.19 8.53
C PHE A 355 -21.69 5.15 7.98
N ASP A 356 -20.60 4.60 7.45
CA ASP A 356 -19.51 5.36 6.85
C ASP A 356 -19.90 6.13 5.58
N SER A 357 -21.00 5.72 4.93
CA SER A 357 -21.56 6.31 3.73
C SER A 357 -23.03 5.90 3.52
N ALA A 358 -23.74 6.67 2.69
CA ALA A 358 -25.06 6.31 2.17
C ALA A 358 -25.02 5.01 1.34
N ASP A 359 -23.97 4.82 0.54
CA ASP A 359 -23.79 3.65 -0.32
C ASP A 359 -23.72 2.35 0.50
N THR A 360 -22.96 2.32 1.59
CA THR A 360 -22.93 1.18 2.52
C THR A 360 -24.34 0.81 2.97
N LEU A 361 -25.14 1.80 3.41
CA LEU A 361 -26.52 1.58 3.84
C LEU A 361 -27.42 1.06 2.70
N LEU A 362 -27.28 1.59 1.50
CA LEU A 362 -28.08 1.19 0.35
C LEU A 362 -27.69 -0.19 -0.20
N GLN A 363 -26.41 -0.55 -0.16
CA GLN A 363 -25.94 -1.89 -0.53
C GLN A 363 -26.44 -2.96 0.46
N LEU A 364 -26.51 -2.62 1.75
CA LEU A 364 -27.14 -3.48 2.78
C LEU A 364 -28.64 -3.65 2.50
N ALA A 365 -29.34 -2.56 2.20
CA ALA A 365 -30.76 -2.59 1.86
C ALA A 365 -31.06 -3.26 0.50
N ALA A 366 -30.07 -3.34 -0.38
CA ALA A 366 -30.18 -4.09 -1.64
C ALA A 366 -29.78 -5.57 -1.49
N GLY A 367 -29.28 -5.98 -0.31
CA GLY A 367 -28.73 -7.33 -0.09
C GLY A 367 -27.42 -7.60 -0.84
N LYS A 368 -26.77 -6.54 -1.37
CA LYS A 368 -25.50 -6.62 -2.12
C LYS A 368 -24.28 -6.62 -1.20
N LEU A 369 -24.44 -6.15 0.03
CA LEU A 369 -23.43 -6.15 1.08
C LEU A 369 -24.06 -6.80 2.31
N ALA A 370 -23.36 -7.77 2.92
CA ALA A 370 -23.81 -8.36 4.18
C ALA A 370 -23.49 -7.42 5.35
N ALA A 371 -24.37 -7.36 6.37
CA ALA A 371 -24.20 -6.49 7.53
C ALA A 371 -22.92 -6.80 8.30
N GLU A 372 -22.56 -8.07 8.37
CA GLU A 372 -21.34 -8.56 9.00
C GLU A 372 -20.10 -8.11 8.23
N GLN A 373 -20.12 -8.17 6.90
CA GLN A 373 -19.01 -7.72 6.05
C GLN A 373 -18.79 -6.21 6.16
N ALA A 374 -19.87 -5.45 6.15
CA ALA A 374 -19.83 -4.00 6.31
C ALA A 374 -19.31 -3.60 7.69
N PHE A 375 -19.72 -4.30 8.74
CA PHE A 375 -19.24 -4.06 10.10
C PHE A 375 -17.74 -4.37 10.24
N MET A 376 -17.28 -5.52 9.75
CA MET A 376 -15.87 -5.94 9.80
C MET A 376 -14.93 -4.99 9.03
N ALA A 377 -15.42 -4.40 7.93
CA ALA A 377 -14.69 -3.43 7.14
C ALA A 377 -14.72 -2.01 7.75
N GLY A 378 -15.29 -1.83 8.95
CA GLY A 378 -15.43 -0.52 9.60
C GLY A 378 -16.45 0.41 8.94
N LYS A 379 -17.30 -0.13 8.04
CA LYS A 379 -18.30 0.64 7.29
C LYS A 379 -19.59 0.87 8.07
N ILE A 380 -19.87 0.02 9.06
CA ILE A 380 -20.93 0.22 10.06
C ILE A 380 -20.29 0.15 11.44
N SER A 381 -20.69 1.05 12.34
CA SER A 381 -20.40 0.95 13.77
C SER A 381 -21.67 1.20 14.57
N ALA A 382 -21.72 0.74 15.82
CA ALA A 382 -22.81 1.09 16.73
C ALA A 382 -22.26 1.34 18.12
N ASN A 383 -22.79 2.32 18.85
CA ASN A 383 -22.41 2.56 20.24
C ASN A 383 -23.14 1.64 21.23
N ASN A 384 -24.10 0.84 20.74
CA ASN A 384 -24.83 -0.17 21.48
C ASN A 384 -25.14 -1.34 20.54
N MET A 385 -24.33 -2.40 20.62
CA MET A 385 -24.48 -3.56 19.75
C MET A 385 -25.76 -4.36 20.03
N GLY A 386 -26.25 -4.33 21.27
CA GLY A 386 -27.53 -4.96 21.62
C GLY A 386 -28.70 -4.37 20.84
N VAL A 387 -28.63 -3.06 20.58
CA VAL A 387 -29.60 -2.35 19.71
C VAL A 387 -29.40 -2.72 18.24
N LEU A 388 -28.16 -2.80 17.73
CA LEU A 388 -27.89 -3.19 16.35
C LEU A 388 -28.33 -4.64 16.05
N MET A 389 -28.07 -5.57 16.98
CA MET A 389 -28.47 -6.98 16.89
C MET A 389 -29.98 -7.16 16.99
N SER A 390 -30.64 -6.40 17.87
CA SER A 390 -32.11 -6.42 17.95
C SER A 390 -32.72 -5.80 16.70
N PHE A 391 -32.09 -4.78 16.13
CA PHE A 391 -32.48 -4.17 14.87
C PHE A 391 -32.37 -5.16 13.70
N SER A 392 -31.23 -5.84 13.51
CA SER A 392 -31.07 -6.85 12.44
C SER A 392 -32.00 -8.05 12.61
N LYS A 393 -32.34 -8.42 13.85
CA LYS A 393 -33.29 -9.49 14.15
C LYS A 393 -34.74 -9.13 13.82
N TYR A 394 -35.16 -7.92 14.17
CA TYR A 394 -36.57 -7.50 14.11
C TYR A 394 -36.93 -6.66 12.90
N PHE A 395 -35.95 -6.14 12.17
CA PHE A 395 -36.15 -5.45 10.90
C PHE A 395 -35.57 -6.27 9.75
N ASP A 396 -36.24 -6.23 8.60
CA ASP A 396 -35.69 -6.74 7.34
C ASP A 396 -35.30 -5.54 6.48
N LEU A 397 -34.03 -5.13 6.58
CA LEU A 397 -33.52 -3.97 5.87
C LEU A 397 -33.59 -4.15 4.34
N ALA A 398 -33.49 -5.39 3.86
CA ALA A 398 -33.65 -5.70 2.45
C ALA A 398 -35.12 -5.58 2.00
N ALA A 399 -36.07 -5.95 2.86
CA ALA A 399 -37.49 -5.69 2.62
C ALA A 399 -37.80 -4.19 2.61
N ALA A 400 -37.22 -3.41 3.54
CA ALA A 400 -37.34 -1.96 3.54
C ALA A 400 -36.77 -1.34 2.25
N GLY A 401 -35.64 -1.85 1.76
CA GLY A 401 -35.04 -1.44 0.48
C GLY A 401 -35.94 -1.70 -0.72
N ARG A 402 -36.62 -2.86 -0.76
CA ARG A 402 -37.61 -3.17 -1.82
C ARG A 402 -38.82 -2.23 -1.80
N VAL A 403 -39.32 -1.88 -0.61
CA VAL A 403 -40.44 -0.94 -0.45
C VAL A 403 -40.03 0.48 -0.83
N ALA A 404 -38.83 0.91 -0.43
CA ALA A 404 -38.27 2.21 -0.80
C ALA A 404 -38.02 2.35 -2.31
N ALA A 405 -37.73 1.24 -3.00
CA ALA A 405 -37.59 1.18 -4.46
C ALA A 405 -38.94 1.10 -5.22
N GLY A 406 -40.08 1.22 -4.53
CA GLY A 406 -41.42 1.23 -5.15
C GLY A 406 -42.10 -0.14 -5.28
N GLY A 407 -41.54 -1.20 -4.67
CA GLY A 407 -42.16 -2.53 -4.61
C GLY A 407 -43.28 -2.62 -3.55
N ALA A 408 -44.30 -3.43 -3.81
CA ALA A 408 -45.34 -3.71 -2.82
C ALA A 408 -44.76 -4.54 -1.64
N ALA A 409 -45.05 -4.13 -0.41
CA ALA A 409 -44.73 -4.92 0.78
C ALA A 409 -45.42 -6.31 0.68
N PRO A 410 -44.77 -7.41 1.07
CA PRO A 410 -45.45 -8.69 1.14
C PRO A 410 -46.60 -8.59 2.14
N ALA A 411 -47.81 -8.91 1.69
CA ALA A 411 -48.99 -8.95 2.55
C ALA A 411 -48.71 -9.90 3.73
N GLN A 412 -48.95 -9.44 4.96
CA GLN A 412 -48.95 -10.31 6.14
C GLN A 412 -50.01 -11.40 5.92
N ALA A 413 -49.54 -12.61 5.58
CA ALA A 413 -50.42 -13.74 5.35
C ALA A 413 -51.07 -14.17 6.67
N ALA A 414 -52.34 -13.83 6.84
CA ALA A 414 -53.22 -14.48 7.78
C ALA A 414 -53.41 -15.97 7.37
N SER A 415 -53.43 -16.84 8.37
CA SER A 415 -53.38 -18.29 8.27
C SER A 415 -54.63 -18.99 7.71
N ALA A 416 -54.40 -20.16 7.07
CA ALA A 416 -55.23 -21.38 6.95
C ALA A 416 -55.89 -21.67 5.57
N PRO A 417 -56.38 -22.91 5.29
CA PRO A 417 -55.60 -24.12 4.96
C PRO A 417 -56.09 -24.85 3.67
N GLY A 418 -55.20 -25.62 3.01
CA GLY A 418 -55.56 -26.77 2.16
C GLY A 418 -55.47 -26.61 0.64
N ALA A 419 -55.21 -27.76 -0.01
CA ALA A 419 -55.28 -28.08 -1.45
C ALA A 419 -54.05 -27.82 -2.35
N SER A 420 -53.16 -28.82 -2.33
CA SER A 420 -52.45 -29.48 -3.45
C SER A 420 -52.40 -28.84 -4.85
N GLY A 421 -51.17 -28.80 -5.39
CA GLY A 421 -50.88 -29.34 -6.72
C GLY A 421 -50.22 -28.40 -7.73
N GLY A 422 -48.89 -28.51 -7.85
CA GLY A 422 -48.18 -28.37 -9.12
C GLY A 422 -47.78 -26.96 -9.56
N ALA A 423 -46.60 -26.52 -9.09
CA ALA A 423 -45.69 -25.58 -9.78
C ALA A 423 -44.42 -25.26 -8.95
N SER A 424 -44.00 -26.11 -8.01
CA SER A 424 -42.88 -25.81 -7.09
C SER A 424 -41.53 -26.43 -7.47
N ASP A 425 -41.48 -27.31 -8.48
CA ASP A 425 -40.30 -28.18 -8.66
C ASP A 425 -39.35 -27.72 -9.77
N ALA A 426 -39.59 -26.57 -10.41
CA ALA A 426 -38.77 -26.07 -11.52
C ALA A 426 -38.09 -24.71 -11.28
N LEU A 427 -38.28 -24.08 -10.11
CA LEU A 427 -37.67 -22.79 -9.75
C LEU A 427 -36.75 -22.84 -8.52
N ASN A 428 -36.55 -24.02 -7.92
CA ASN A 428 -35.65 -24.24 -6.79
C ASN A 428 -34.26 -24.79 -7.20
N ALA A 429 -33.92 -24.77 -8.48
CA ALA A 429 -32.64 -25.27 -8.97
C ALA A 429 -31.71 -24.13 -9.45
N ALA A 430 -31.45 -23.13 -8.59
CA ALA A 430 -30.28 -22.24 -8.67
C ALA A 430 -30.21 -21.29 -7.47
N ALA A 431 -29.86 -21.83 -6.30
CA ALA A 431 -29.10 -21.20 -5.21
C ALA A 431 -29.31 -22.03 -3.92
N SER A 432 -28.85 -23.28 -3.93
CA SER A 432 -28.37 -23.85 -2.67
C SER A 432 -27.07 -23.11 -2.37
N GLU A 433 -27.05 -22.25 -1.34
CA GLU A 433 -25.79 -21.85 -0.74
C GLU A 433 -24.97 -23.12 -0.45
N PRO A 434 -23.70 -23.21 -0.87
CA PRO A 434 -22.89 -24.33 -0.44
C PRO A 434 -22.74 -24.23 1.08
N ASP A 435 -23.24 -25.23 1.80
CA ASP A 435 -22.92 -25.48 3.20
C ASP A 435 -21.43 -25.86 3.30
N GLY A 436 -20.53 -24.87 3.21
CA GLY A 436 -19.09 -25.07 3.46
C GLY A 436 -18.13 -24.45 2.44
N LEU A 437 -16.84 -24.63 2.73
CA LEU A 437 -15.73 -24.15 1.92
C LEU A 437 -15.73 -24.78 0.53
N ASN A 438 -15.38 -24.00 -0.47
CA ASN A 438 -15.23 -24.51 -1.83
C ASN A 438 -13.76 -24.86 -2.12
N LEU A 439 -13.52 -26.17 -2.29
CA LEU A 439 -12.18 -26.75 -2.53
C LEU A 439 -11.54 -26.28 -3.84
N ALA A 440 -12.33 -25.77 -4.80
CA ALA A 440 -11.81 -25.24 -6.06
C ALA A 440 -10.97 -23.95 -5.88
N ALA A 441 -11.04 -23.31 -4.71
CA ALA A 441 -10.22 -22.13 -4.40
C ALA A 441 -8.73 -22.47 -4.19
N VAL A 442 -8.37 -23.74 -4.03
CA VAL A 442 -6.97 -24.18 -3.89
C VAL A 442 -6.17 -23.83 -5.15
N GLY A 443 -5.00 -23.22 -4.98
CA GLY A 443 -4.13 -22.73 -6.05
C GLY A 443 -4.47 -21.32 -6.52
N LYS A 444 -5.54 -20.70 -6.01
CA LYS A 444 -5.88 -19.31 -6.33
C LYS A 444 -4.83 -18.36 -5.76
N ARG A 445 -4.35 -17.45 -6.61
CA ARG A 445 -3.25 -16.53 -6.30
C ARG A 445 -3.72 -15.09 -6.15
N PHE A 446 -3.07 -14.41 -5.24
CA PHE A 446 -3.38 -13.04 -4.83
C PHE A 446 -2.14 -12.16 -4.99
N LYS A 447 -2.37 -10.93 -5.43
CA LYS A 447 -1.33 -9.93 -5.67
C LYS A 447 -1.80 -8.59 -5.15
N HIS A 448 -1.14 -8.13 -4.09
CA HIS A 448 -1.37 -6.79 -3.56
C HIS A 448 -0.40 -5.77 -4.18
N PRO A 449 -0.81 -4.49 -4.37
CA PRO A 449 0.07 -3.42 -4.85
C PRO A 449 1.35 -3.30 -4.04
N ALA A 450 2.42 -2.85 -4.71
CA ALA A 450 3.68 -2.61 -4.04
C ALA A 450 3.60 -1.31 -3.20
N ALA A 451 4.24 -1.33 -2.03
CA ALA A 451 4.29 -0.20 -1.12
C ALA A 451 5.68 -0.08 -0.51
N PHE A 452 6.07 1.13 -0.12
CA PHE A 452 7.31 1.33 0.62
C PHE A 452 7.10 1.07 2.11
N ILE A 453 8.04 0.37 2.74
CA ILE A 453 8.13 0.34 4.20
C ILE A 453 8.65 1.69 4.67
N ARG A 454 7.96 2.36 5.60
CA ARG A 454 8.47 3.59 6.21
C ARG A 454 9.14 3.30 7.53
N ALA A 455 10.12 4.12 7.92
CA ALA A 455 10.76 4.01 9.23
C ALA A 455 9.72 4.16 10.36
N GLU A 456 8.75 5.07 10.19
CA GLU A 456 7.67 5.26 11.17
C GLU A 456 6.84 3.98 11.39
N ASP A 457 6.61 3.20 10.33
CA ASP A 457 5.83 1.97 10.41
C ASP A 457 6.56 0.90 11.21
N ILE A 458 7.88 0.80 11.05
CA ILE A 458 8.73 -0.12 11.81
C ILE A 458 8.71 0.24 13.29
N VAL A 459 8.95 1.51 13.60
CA VAL A 459 8.97 2.02 14.98
C VAL A 459 7.62 1.81 15.65
N ALA A 460 6.52 2.22 14.99
CA ALA A 460 5.18 2.06 15.53
C ALA A 460 4.82 0.60 15.80
N TYR A 461 5.25 -0.33 14.93
CA TYR A 461 5.04 -1.75 15.16
C TYR A 461 5.86 -2.27 16.33
N ALA A 462 7.14 -1.91 16.43
CA ALA A 462 8.00 -2.30 17.54
C ALA A 462 7.42 -1.80 18.89
N GLU A 463 7.01 -0.54 18.96
CA GLU A 463 6.33 0.05 20.12
C GLU A 463 5.00 -0.67 20.45
N ALA A 464 4.18 -0.96 19.43
CA ALA A 464 2.93 -1.72 19.61
C ALA A 464 3.15 -3.16 20.06
N THR A 465 4.36 -3.69 19.95
CA THR A 465 4.76 -5.02 20.46
C THR A 465 5.66 -4.97 21.70
N GLU A 466 5.88 -3.79 22.29
CA GLU A 466 6.79 -3.58 23.42
C GLU A 466 8.21 -4.12 23.17
N ASP A 467 8.68 -3.99 21.93
CA ASP A 467 10.01 -4.44 21.51
C ASP A 467 10.96 -3.26 21.44
N HIS A 468 11.68 -3.03 22.54
CA HIS A 468 12.59 -1.89 22.69
C HIS A 468 14.00 -2.15 22.15
N ASN A 469 14.17 -3.14 21.28
CA ASN A 469 15.45 -3.39 20.64
C ASN A 469 15.86 -2.17 19.81
N ALA A 470 17.03 -1.61 20.13
CA ALA A 470 17.56 -0.41 19.47
C ALA A 470 17.68 -0.57 17.94
N ARG A 471 17.79 -1.81 17.43
CA ARG A 471 17.83 -2.08 15.99
C ARG A 471 16.57 -1.64 15.24
N TYR A 472 15.43 -1.58 15.93
CA TYR A 472 14.12 -1.24 15.37
C TYR A 472 13.73 0.20 15.64
N LEU A 473 14.23 0.77 16.74
CA LEU A 473 13.82 2.09 17.23
C LEU A 473 14.81 3.21 16.91
N ASP A 474 16.11 2.94 16.94
CA ASP A 474 17.14 3.97 16.76
C ASP A 474 17.41 4.22 15.28
N VAL A 475 16.67 5.17 14.68
CA VAL A 475 16.85 5.61 13.29
C VAL A 475 18.23 6.20 12.98
N GLN A 476 19.01 6.56 14.01
CA GLN A 476 20.35 7.15 13.86
C GLN A 476 21.48 6.12 14.05
N ARG A 477 21.16 4.85 14.35
CA ARG A 477 22.17 3.81 14.57
C ARG A 477 23.02 3.54 13.33
N GLU A 478 24.27 3.16 13.57
CA GLU A 478 25.15 2.63 12.53
C GLU A 478 24.56 1.34 11.93
N GLY A 479 24.45 1.29 10.59
CA GLY A 479 23.76 0.23 9.85
C GLY A 479 22.24 0.40 9.68
N GLY A 480 21.66 1.49 10.20
CA GLY A 480 20.26 1.90 10.00
C GLY A 480 19.21 1.02 10.71
N VAL A 481 17.97 1.49 10.75
CA VAL A 481 16.83 0.71 11.31
C VAL A 481 16.51 -0.49 10.41
N VAL A 482 16.26 -1.62 11.06
CA VAL A 482 15.67 -2.81 10.44
C VAL A 482 14.34 -3.10 11.11
N ALA A 483 13.44 -3.79 10.44
CA ALA A 483 12.20 -4.22 11.05
C ALA A 483 12.42 -5.43 11.97
N SER A 484 11.60 -5.54 13.03
CA SER A 484 11.44 -6.81 13.74
C SER A 484 11.02 -7.91 12.75
N PRO A 485 11.49 -9.16 12.86
CA PRO A 485 11.15 -10.21 11.89
C PRO A 485 9.64 -10.37 11.68
N ILE A 486 8.85 -10.27 12.76
CA ILE A 486 7.39 -10.42 12.71
C ILE A 486 6.72 -9.22 12.03
N PHE A 487 7.38 -8.07 11.88
CA PHE A 487 6.84 -6.91 11.13
C PHE A 487 6.36 -7.29 9.72
N ALA A 488 6.97 -8.29 9.08
CA ALA A 488 6.56 -8.77 7.76
C ALA A 488 5.07 -9.16 7.69
N VAL A 489 4.41 -9.46 8.82
CA VAL A 489 2.96 -9.69 8.86
C VAL A 489 2.14 -8.48 8.42
N LYS A 490 2.60 -7.24 8.69
CA LYS A 490 1.88 -6.01 8.33
C LYS A 490 1.60 -5.93 6.83
N PRO A 491 2.62 -5.95 5.94
CA PRO A 491 2.36 -5.94 4.51
C PRO A 491 1.74 -7.26 4.00
N LEU A 492 1.99 -8.40 4.64
CA LEU A 492 1.39 -9.68 4.25
C LEU A 492 -0.09 -9.79 4.59
N PHE A 493 -0.58 -9.05 5.60
CA PHE A 493 -1.97 -9.12 6.06
C PHE A 493 -2.97 -8.74 4.97
N ALA A 494 -2.62 -7.79 4.08
CA ALA A 494 -3.49 -7.41 2.97
C ALA A 494 -3.86 -8.60 2.07
N VAL A 495 -2.88 -9.43 1.74
CA VAL A 495 -3.10 -10.64 0.93
C VAL A 495 -3.86 -11.72 1.71
N LEU A 496 -3.61 -11.84 3.02
CA LEU A 496 -4.35 -12.76 3.87
C LEU A 496 -5.84 -12.39 3.90
N GLY A 497 -6.14 -11.10 4.08
CA GLY A 497 -7.49 -10.56 4.05
C GLY A 497 -8.18 -10.81 2.72
N GLU A 498 -7.52 -10.51 1.58
CA GLU A 498 -8.02 -10.79 0.24
C GLU A 498 -8.37 -12.27 0.04
N ALA A 499 -7.48 -13.19 0.48
CA ALA A 499 -7.72 -14.62 0.37
C ALA A 499 -8.92 -15.08 1.22
N LEU A 500 -9.12 -14.49 2.39
CA LEU A 500 -10.17 -14.88 3.32
C LEU A 500 -11.58 -14.45 2.89
N VAL A 501 -11.69 -13.28 2.28
CA VAL A 501 -12.97 -12.75 1.78
C VAL A 501 -13.27 -13.17 0.35
N ASP A 502 -12.41 -14.00 -0.25
CA ASP A 502 -12.59 -14.48 -1.60
C ASP A 502 -13.87 -15.30 -1.73
N LYS A 503 -14.73 -14.90 -2.67
CA LYS A 503 -16.05 -15.53 -2.88
C LYS A 503 -15.93 -16.99 -3.26
N GLU A 504 -14.84 -17.41 -3.92
CA GLU A 504 -14.63 -18.81 -4.28
C GLU A 504 -14.18 -19.64 -3.09
N LEU A 505 -13.59 -19.05 -2.04
CA LEU A 505 -13.25 -19.78 -0.82
C LEU A 505 -14.53 -20.12 -0.01
N ASN A 506 -15.50 -19.19 0.01
CA ASN A 506 -16.77 -19.33 0.74
C ASN A 506 -16.58 -19.64 2.24
N ALA A 507 -15.61 -18.98 2.88
CA ALA A 507 -15.32 -19.16 4.30
C ALA A 507 -16.31 -18.41 5.20
N ASP A 508 -16.81 -19.10 6.23
CA ASP A 508 -17.53 -18.46 7.31
C ASP A 508 -16.53 -17.81 8.28
N LEU A 509 -16.40 -16.49 8.15
CA LEU A 509 -15.44 -15.68 8.91
C LEU A 509 -15.75 -15.66 10.41
N LEU A 510 -17.00 -15.83 10.84
CA LEU A 510 -17.37 -15.85 12.26
C LEU A 510 -16.94 -17.14 12.97
N ARG A 511 -16.73 -18.21 12.20
CA ARG A 511 -16.23 -19.51 12.69
C ARG A 511 -14.74 -19.71 12.46
N LEU A 512 -14.07 -18.73 11.86
CA LEU A 512 -12.67 -18.79 11.50
C LEU A 512 -11.79 -18.43 12.69
N VAL A 513 -10.78 -19.26 12.94
CA VAL A 513 -9.78 -19.04 13.98
C VAL A 513 -8.40 -19.15 13.34
N HIS A 514 -7.54 -18.16 13.57
CA HIS A 514 -6.14 -18.27 13.22
C HIS A 514 -5.46 -19.26 14.17
N GLY A 515 -5.12 -20.45 13.67
CA GLY A 515 -4.66 -21.58 14.48
C GLY A 515 -3.15 -21.78 14.46
N GLU A 516 -2.50 -21.58 13.33
CA GLU A 516 -1.07 -21.86 13.14
C GLU A 516 -0.43 -20.76 12.29
N GLN A 517 0.83 -20.40 12.60
CA GLN A 517 1.62 -19.46 11.81
C GLN A 517 3.04 -20.00 11.67
N GLU A 518 3.55 -20.06 10.44
CA GLU A 518 4.97 -20.25 10.14
C GLU A 518 5.49 -19.05 9.37
N MET A 519 6.71 -18.61 9.66
CA MET A 519 7.43 -17.58 8.92
C MET A 519 8.89 -17.98 8.71
N ARG A 520 9.41 -17.69 7.52
CA ARG A 520 10.81 -17.87 7.14
C ARG A 520 11.37 -16.54 6.65
N PHE A 521 12.55 -16.18 7.14
CA PHE A 521 13.18 -14.90 6.88
C PHE A 521 14.46 -15.10 6.08
N PHE A 522 14.55 -14.43 4.95
CA PHE A 522 15.70 -14.51 4.05
C PHE A 522 16.49 -13.20 4.04
N LYS A 523 15.81 -12.07 4.28
CA LYS A 523 16.42 -10.74 4.33
C LYS A 523 15.70 -9.89 5.39
N PRO A 524 16.43 -9.12 6.23
CA PRO A 524 15.79 -8.15 7.11
C PRO A 524 15.17 -7.02 6.30
N LEU A 525 13.93 -6.64 6.65
CA LEU A 525 13.24 -5.51 6.03
C LEU A 525 13.80 -4.19 6.57
N LYS A 526 13.86 -3.18 5.71
CA LYS A 526 14.43 -1.86 6.00
C LYS A 526 13.48 -0.75 5.56
N PRO A 527 13.62 0.47 6.11
CA PRO A 527 12.99 1.64 5.54
C PRO A 527 13.29 1.76 4.05
N TRP A 528 12.25 2.12 3.29
CA TRP A 528 12.26 2.30 1.84
C TRP A 528 12.42 1.03 1.00
N ASP A 529 12.39 -0.15 1.61
CA ASP A 529 12.19 -1.38 0.86
C ASP A 529 10.84 -1.31 0.14
N LEU A 530 10.86 -1.50 -1.19
CA LEU A 530 9.66 -1.62 -1.99
C LEU A 530 9.13 -3.04 -1.86
N VAL A 531 8.17 -3.23 -0.96
CA VAL A 531 7.56 -4.54 -0.73
C VAL A 531 6.42 -4.81 -1.68
N ALA A 532 6.33 -6.04 -2.19
CA ALA A 532 5.22 -6.47 -3.03
C ALA A 532 4.65 -7.82 -2.53
N PRO A 533 3.58 -7.80 -1.72
CA PRO A 533 2.99 -9.00 -1.14
C PRO A 533 2.32 -9.90 -2.19
N ARG A 534 2.50 -11.21 -2.06
CA ARG A 534 1.87 -12.25 -2.89
C ARG A 534 1.32 -13.33 -1.97
N GLY A 535 0.34 -14.08 -2.46
CA GLY A 535 -0.13 -15.25 -1.73
C GLY A 535 -0.95 -16.20 -2.57
N GLU A 536 -1.24 -17.35 -1.97
CA GLU A 536 -1.95 -18.46 -2.59
C GLU A 536 -2.72 -19.23 -1.52
N ILE A 537 -3.96 -19.63 -1.82
CA ILE A 537 -4.65 -20.65 -1.01
C ILE A 537 -3.98 -21.99 -1.33
N ALA A 538 -3.03 -22.39 -0.50
CA ALA A 538 -2.15 -23.53 -0.78
C ALA A 538 -2.87 -24.87 -0.58
N SER A 539 -3.75 -24.97 0.42
CA SER A 539 -4.54 -26.18 0.65
C SER A 539 -5.77 -25.91 1.51
N ILE A 540 -6.76 -26.78 1.38
CA ILE A 540 -7.90 -26.89 2.30
C ILE A 540 -7.97 -28.35 2.74
N GLU A 541 -7.82 -28.59 4.04
CA GLU A 541 -7.81 -29.93 4.63
C GLU A 541 -9.06 -30.13 5.49
N GLU A 542 -9.82 -31.20 5.24
CA GLU A 542 -10.91 -31.58 6.12
C GLU A 542 -10.37 -32.18 7.43
N LYS A 543 -10.93 -31.75 8.56
CA LYS A 543 -10.67 -32.27 9.90
C LYS A 543 -11.99 -32.72 10.53
N SER A 544 -11.90 -33.54 11.59
CA SER A 544 -13.09 -34.05 12.28
C SER A 544 -14.04 -32.94 12.77
N SER A 545 -13.50 -31.81 13.24
CA SER A 545 -14.26 -30.69 13.81
C SER A 545 -14.39 -29.46 12.90
N GLY A 546 -13.95 -29.51 11.64
CA GLY A 546 -13.83 -28.32 10.80
C GLY A 546 -12.95 -28.51 9.57
N HIS A 547 -12.49 -27.41 9.00
CA HIS A 547 -11.55 -27.40 7.88
C HIS A 547 -10.35 -26.51 8.23
N LEU A 548 -9.15 -26.91 7.81
CA LEU A 548 -7.93 -26.13 7.93
C LEU A 548 -7.55 -25.57 6.55
N ILE A 549 -7.52 -24.25 6.43
CA ILE A 549 -7.12 -23.52 5.23
C ILE A 549 -5.69 -23.05 5.44
N ASN A 550 -4.77 -23.42 4.56
CA ASN A 550 -3.40 -22.89 4.57
C ASN A 550 -3.26 -21.85 3.47
N VAL A 551 -2.96 -20.61 3.87
CA VAL A 551 -2.62 -19.52 2.94
C VAL A 551 -1.11 -19.33 2.97
N ARG A 552 -0.45 -19.59 1.84
CA ARG A 552 0.99 -19.36 1.67
C ARG A 552 1.21 -17.97 1.11
N GLN A 553 2.19 -17.25 1.63
CA GLN A 553 2.41 -15.84 1.35
C GLN A 553 3.89 -15.57 1.14
N TRP A 554 4.20 -14.64 0.23
CA TRP A 554 5.56 -14.20 -0.06
C TRP A 554 5.62 -12.69 -0.02
N LEU A 555 6.57 -12.16 0.72
CA LEU A 555 6.90 -10.74 0.72
C LEU A 555 8.12 -10.54 -0.18
N MET A 556 7.88 -9.95 -1.35
CA MET A 556 8.95 -9.65 -2.29
C MET A 556 9.59 -8.31 -1.96
N VAL A 557 10.91 -8.20 -2.00
CA VAL A 557 11.68 -6.94 -1.95
C VAL A 557 12.66 -6.97 -3.12
N ASP A 558 12.64 -5.95 -3.98
CA ASP A 558 13.51 -5.84 -5.16
C ASP A 558 13.49 -7.07 -6.10
N GLY A 559 12.36 -7.80 -6.11
CA GLY A 559 12.19 -9.01 -6.92
C GLY A 559 12.65 -10.32 -6.26
N GLU A 560 13.22 -10.26 -5.06
CA GLU A 560 13.62 -11.43 -4.27
C GLU A 560 12.65 -11.68 -3.11
N VAL A 561 12.55 -12.94 -2.65
CA VAL A 561 11.71 -13.27 -1.48
C VAL A 561 12.45 -12.84 -0.22
N ALA A 562 11.94 -11.84 0.48
CA ALA A 562 12.49 -11.39 1.76
C ALA A 562 11.91 -12.20 2.94
N CYS A 563 10.63 -12.53 2.86
CA CYS A 563 9.91 -13.33 3.85
C CYS A 563 8.92 -14.27 3.16
N GLU A 564 8.82 -15.49 3.67
CA GLU A 564 7.74 -16.42 3.35
C GLU A 564 6.92 -16.66 4.62
N ALA A 565 5.60 -16.75 4.49
CA ALA A 565 4.72 -17.07 5.61
C ALA A 565 3.66 -18.09 5.19
N THR A 566 3.27 -18.96 6.12
CA THR A 566 2.10 -19.84 5.98
C THR A 566 1.16 -19.59 7.14
N SER A 567 -0.06 -19.18 6.84
CA SER A 567 -1.12 -18.88 7.80
C SER A 567 -2.16 -20.00 7.78
N GLY A 568 -2.28 -20.73 8.89
CA GLY A 568 -3.21 -21.85 9.08
C GLY A 568 -4.48 -21.41 9.78
N LEU A 569 -5.59 -21.42 9.05
CA LEU A 569 -6.88 -20.87 9.48
C LEU A 569 -7.91 -21.99 9.61
N PHE A 570 -8.47 -22.16 10.80
CA PHE A 570 -9.41 -23.23 11.09
C PHE A 570 -10.86 -22.73 11.08
N VAL A 571 -11.69 -23.28 10.21
CA VAL A 571 -13.14 -23.00 10.16
C VAL A 571 -13.89 -24.15 10.83
N LYS A 572 -14.53 -23.88 11.98
CA LYS A 572 -15.30 -24.88 12.74
C LYS A 572 -16.56 -25.31 11.97
N LYS A 573 -16.99 -26.57 12.06
CA LYS A 573 -18.31 -27.01 11.53
C LYS A 573 -19.47 -26.30 12.28
N PRO A 574 -20.64 -26.06 11.63
CA PRO A 574 -21.81 -25.51 12.30
C PRO A 574 -22.23 -26.41 13.48
N ARG A 575 -22.67 -25.83 14.60
CA ARG A 575 -23.18 -26.59 15.74
C ARG A 575 -24.56 -27.16 15.40
N ASP A 576 -24.69 -28.48 15.26
CA ASP A 576 -25.98 -29.11 15.49
C ASP A 576 -26.33 -29.04 16.99
N GLY A 577 -27.62 -29.00 17.32
CA GLY A 577 -28.11 -28.76 18.67
C GLY A 577 -27.89 -29.91 19.68
N SER A 578 -26.92 -30.81 19.46
CA SER A 578 -26.63 -31.89 20.40
C SER A 578 -25.43 -31.54 21.29
N ARG A 579 -25.68 -31.46 22.61
CA ARG A 579 -24.63 -31.43 23.64
C ARG A 579 -24.00 -32.83 23.70
N GLU A 580 -22.73 -32.95 23.33
CA GLU A 580 -21.65 -33.71 24.01
C GLU A 580 -20.50 -34.00 23.05
N ALA A 581 -19.37 -33.30 23.23
CA ALA A 581 -17.98 -33.77 23.05
C ALA A 581 -17.03 -32.57 22.90
N ALA A 582 -16.91 -31.75 23.96
CA ALA A 582 -15.79 -30.81 24.11
C ALA A 582 -14.62 -31.54 24.79
N ALA A 583 -14.01 -32.49 24.10
CA ALA A 583 -12.71 -33.07 24.42
C ALA A 583 -12.18 -33.77 23.17
N ALA A 584 -10.91 -33.51 22.82
CA ALA A 584 -10.16 -34.10 21.71
C ALA A 584 -10.49 -33.58 20.28
N ALA A 585 -10.00 -32.39 19.95
CA ALA A 585 -9.52 -32.09 18.59
C ALA A 585 -7.99 -32.22 18.56
N ALA A 586 -7.51 -33.43 18.83
CA ALA A 586 -6.15 -33.87 18.56
C ALA A 586 -6.24 -34.88 17.41
N THR A 587 -6.01 -34.43 16.17
CA THR A 587 -5.29 -35.14 15.10
C THR A 587 -5.36 -34.37 13.78
N ALA A 588 -4.22 -34.38 13.07
CA ALA A 588 -3.91 -33.80 11.76
C ALA A 588 -3.69 -32.27 11.72
N SER A 589 -2.43 -31.83 11.85
CA SER A 589 -1.95 -30.51 11.43
C SER A 589 -1.54 -30.54 9.97
N SER A 590 -1.41 -29.37 9.36
CA SER A 590 -0.69 -29.20 8.10
C SER A 590 0.81 -29.44 8.31
N ALA A 591 1.53 -29.67 7.22
CA ALA A 591 2.91 -30.12 7.19
C ALA A 591 3.92 -29.00 7.57
N GLY A 592 3.99 -28.64 8.86
CA GLY A 592 5.07 -27.87 9.45
C GLY A 592 5.69 -28.65 10.62
N ALA A 593 7.02 -28.72 10.69
CA ALA A 593 7.76 -29.49 11.70
C ALA A 593 7.26 -29.15 13.12
N ARG A 594 6.76 -30.17 13.83
CA ARG A 594 6.39 -30.06 15.24
C ARG A 594 7.64 -30.19 16.09
N MET A 595 7.55 -29.73 17.33
CA MET A 595 8.50 -30.11 18.37
C MET A 595 8.48 -31.65 18.50
N GLU A 596 9.54 -32.32 18.03
CA GLU A 596 9.61 -33.80 17.93
C GLU A 596 9.91 -34.49 19.27
N ALA A 597 10.46 -33.75 20.26
CA ALA A 597 10.87 -34.28 21.55
C ALA A 597 10.14 -33.56 22.70
N PRO A 598 9.79 -34.28 23.79
CA PRO A 598 9.28 -33.64 25.01
C PRO A 598 10.34 -32.70 25.59
N LEU A 599 9.91 -31.50 25.97
CA LEU A 599 10.77 -30.47 26.55
C LEU A 599 11.32 -30.94 27.91
N ASP A 600 12.65 -31.14 27.98
CA ASP A 600 13.34 -31.40 29.25
C ASP A 600 13.61 -30.06 29.95
N GLU A 601 13.12 -29.89 31.18
CA GLU A 601 13.37 -28.67 31.99
C GLU A 601 14.87 -28.33 32.10
N ARG A 602 15.76 -29.33 32.04
CA ARG A 602 17.22 -29.12 32.05
C ARG A 602 17.76 -28.43 30.80
N GLN A 603 16.99 -28.39 29.73
CA GLN A 603 17.35 -27.76 28.46
C GLN A 603 16.76 -26.34 28.31
N MET A 604 16.02 -25.85 29.32
CA MET A 604 15.50 -24.48 29.32
C MET A 604 16.67 -23.50 29.44
N VAL A 605 16.77 -22.57 28.51
CA VAL A 605 17.89 -21.61 28.42
C VAL A 605 17.48 -20.17 28.70
N TYR A 606 16.19 -19.85 28.57
CA TYR A 606 15.69 -18.49 28.79
C TYR A 606 14.19 -18.50 29.14
N GLU A 607 13.77 -17.56 29.98
CA GLU A 607 12.38 -17.30 30.33
C GLU A 607 12.18 -15.79 30.47
N GLU A 608 11.08 -15.28 29.93
CA GLU A 608 10.69 -13.87 30.12
C GLU A 608 9.17 -13.76 30.24
N SER A 609 8.73 -12.87 31.12
CA SER A 609 7.32 -12.57 31.34
C SER A 609 6.98 -11.15 30.87
N GLN A 610 5.84 -11.01 30.21
CA GLN A 610 5.30 -9.75 29.74
C GLN A 610 3.83 -9.61 30.12
N VAL A 611 3.47 -8.47 30.72
CA VAL A 611 2.08 -8.11 30.97
C VAL A 611 1.43 -7.63 29.68
N VAL A 612 0.24 -8.14 29.37
CA VAL A 612 -0.58 -7.63 28.27
C VAL A 612 -1.31 -6.38 28.77
N ALA A 613 -0.93 -5.20 28.28
CA ALA A 613 -1.59 -3.96 28.65
C ALA A 613 -3.07 -3.94 28.20
N ALA A 614 -3.91 -3.17 28.90
CA ALA A 614 -5.33 -3.04 28.58
C ALA A 614 -5.58 -2.56 27.13
N ASP A 615 -4.72 -1.69 26.62
CA ASP A 615 -4.79 -1.09 25.28
C ASP A 615 -3.96 -1.84 24.22
N GLN A 616 -3.28 -2.93 24.59
CA GLN A 616 -2.38 -3.66 23.71
C GLN A 616 -3.05 -4.13 22.40
N PRO A 617 -4.28 -4.70 22.43
CA PRO A 617 -4.95 -5.11 21.19
C PRO A 617 -5.19 -3.92 20.25
N LEU A 618 -5.55 -2.75 20.79
CA LEU A 618 -5.80 -1.54 19.99
C LEU A 618 -4.52 -1.00 19.36
N ARG A 619 -3.43 -0.91 20.13
CA ARG A 619 -2.12 -0.47 19.62
C ARG A 619 -1.62 -1.39 18.51
N TYR A 620 -1.73 -2.70 18.72
CA TYR A 620 -1.34 -3.68 17.71
C TYR A 620 -2.21 -3.62 16.45
N ALA A 621 -3.52 -3.47 16.59
CA ALA A 621 -4.44 -3.33 15.45
C ALA A 621 -4.04 -2.14 14.56
N GLN A 622 -3.79 -0.98 15.17
CA GLN A 622 -3.36 0.23 14.45
C GLN A 622 -2.01 0.05 13.75
N ALA A 623 -1.03 -0.55 14.42
CA ALA A 623 0.30 -0.68 13.86
C ALA A 623 0.41 -1.76 12.77
N SER A 624 -0.31 -2.88 12.94
CA SER A 624 -0.28 -4.05 12.05
C SER A 624 -1.26 -3.98 10.89
N GLY A 625 -2.34 -3.20 11.03
CA GLY A 625 -3.45 -3.15 10.08
C GLY A 625 -4.56 -4.17 10.34
N ASP A 626 -4.41 -5.06 11.33
CA ASP A 626 -5.43 -6.04 11.70
C ASP A 626 -6.50 -5.44 12.63
N HIS A 627 -7.55 -4.90 12.02
CA HIS A 627 -8.68 -4.26 12.70
C HIS A 627 -9.84 -5.22 12.97
N ASN A 628 -9.60 -6.53 13.02
CA ASN A 628 -10.67 -7.49 13.30
C ASN A 628 -11.39 -7.13 14.62
N PRO A 629 -12.72 -6.90 14.60
CA PRO A 629 -13.52 -6.47 15.74
C PRO A 629 -13.39 -7.33 17.00
N ILE A 630 -13.05 -8.63 16.91
CA ILE A 630 -12.85 -9.46 18.11
C ILE A 630 -11.70 -8.96 19.01
N HIS A 631 -10.85 -8.07 18.49
CA HIS A 631 -9.74 -7.46 19.21
C HIS A 631 -10.03 -6.04 19.70
N VAL A 632 -11.03 -5.35 19.13
CA VAL A 632 -11.25 -3.91 19.35
C VAL A 632 -12.66 -3.57 19.80
N ASP A 633 -13.62 -4.48 19.65
CA ASP A 633 -15.02 -4.34 20.05
C ASP A 633 -15.43 -5.46 21.02
N PRO A 634 -15.65 -5.13 22.31
CA PRO A 634 -16.06 -6.10 23.34
C PRO A 634 -17.38 -6.82 23.04
N ASP A 635 -18.32 -6.17 22.35
CA ASP A 635 -19.62 -6.78 22.02
C ASP A 635 -19.46 -7.83 20.93
N VAL A 636 -18.62 -7.57 19.92
CA VAL A 636 -18.32 -8.57 18.88
C VAL A 636 -17.50 -9.72 19.43
N ALA A 637 -16.54 -9.45 20.31
CA ALA A 637 -15.82 -10.51 20.99
C ALA A 637 -16.77 -11.43 21.78
N ARG A 638 -17.74 -10.86 22.52
CA ARG A 638 -18.79 -11.63 23.22
C ARG A 638 -19.69 -12.40 22.27
N ALA A 639 -20.11 -11.80 21.16
CA ALA A 639 -20.92 -12.47 20.15
C ALA A 639 -20.17 -13.66 19.49
N ALA A 640 -18.85 -13.54 19.33
CA ALA A 640 -17.98 -14.62 18.85
C ALA A 640 -17.70 -15.70 19.92
N GLY A 641 -18.29 -15.59 21.11
CA GLY A 641 -18.14 -16.55 22.21
C GLY A 641 -16.88 -16.36 23.07
N LEU A 642 -16.28 -15.18 23.04
CA LEU A 642 -15.18 -14.76 23.92
C LEU A 642 -15.74 -14.02 25.14
N GLY A 643 -15.00 -13.93 26.25
CA GLY A 643 -15.43 -13.12 27.41
C GLY A 643 -15.38 -11.62 27.17
N ASP A 644 -14.36 -11.17 26.44
CA ASP A 644 -14.04 -9.77 26.11
C ASP A 644 -13.07 -9.74 24.90
N CYS A 645 -12.62 -8.56 24.48
CA CYS A 645 -11.57 -8.40 23.48
C CYS A 645 -10.33 -9.22 23.84
N ILE A 646 -9.79 -9.93 22.86
CA ILE A 646 -8.58 -10.74 23.01
C ILE A 646 -7.41 -10.06 22.32
N LEU A 647 -6.19 -10.33 22.80
CA LEU A 647 -4.97 -9.95 22.09
C LEU A 647 -4.86 -10.75 20.78
N HIS A 648 -4.33 -10.12 19.73
CA HIS A 648 -4.01 -10.78 18.48
C HIS A 648 -3.01 -11.92 18.70
N GLY A 649 -3.24 -13.07 18.06
CA GLY A 649 -2.30 -14.19 18.09
C GLY A 649 -0.91 -13.77 17.59
N LEU A 650 -0.85 -13.00 16.51
CA LEU A 650 0.41 -12.48 15.96
C LEU A 650 1.11 -11.48 16.88
N CYS A 651 0.40 -10.75 17.73
CA CYS A 651 1.02 -9.93 18.78
C CYS A 651 1.65 -10.82 19.88
N THR A 652 0.95 -11.89 20.26
CA THR A 652 1.48 -12.90 21.19
C THR A 652 2.76 -13.56 20.63
N MET A 653 2.77 -13.87 19.33
CA MET A 653 3.94 -14.38 18.61
C MET A 653 5.08 -13.36 18.56
N ALA A 654 4.78 -12.06 18.39
CA ALA A 654 5.76 -11.00 18.47
C ALA A 654 6.40 -10.90 19.86
N PHE A 655 5.63 -11.06 20.95
CA PHE A 655 6.19 -11.12 22.32
C PHE A 655 7.13 -12.30 22.54
N ALA A 656 6.77 -13.48 22.02
CA ALA A 656 7.64 -14.66 22.09
C ALA A 656 8.91 -14.48 21.25
N THR A 657 8.79 -13.86 20.07
CA THR A 657 9.94 -13.55 19.20
C THR A 657 10.85 -12.53 19.85
N LYS A 658 10.30 -11.50 20.51
CA LYS A 658 11.05 -10.53 21.31
C LYS A 658 11.85 -11.23 22.40
N THR A 659 11.19 -12.09 23.20
CA THR A 659 11.83 -12.88 24.25
C THR A 659 13.04 -13.65 23.69
N PHE A 660 12.85 -14.29 22.55
CA PHE A 660 13.89 -15.06 21.90
C PHE A 660 15.04 -14.19 21.34
N VAL A 661 14.70 -13.14 20.58
CA VAL A 661 15.70 -12.26 19.94
C VAL A 661 16.52 -11.53 20.99
N ASN A 662 15.87 -10.91 21.97
CA ASN A 662 16.55 -10.08 22.97
C ASN A 662 17.29 -10.96 24.00
N GLY A 663 16.70 -12.08 24.41
CA GLY A 663 17.29 -12.99 25.40
C GLY A 663 18.34 -13.94 24.84
N VAL A 664 17.99 -14.68 23.78
CA VAL A 664 18.83 -15.77 23.24
C VAL A 664 19.78 -15.28 22.15
N LEU A 665 19.34 -14.32 21.33
CA LEU A 665 20.15 -13.80 20.22
C LEU A 665 20.87 -12.49 20.55
N ALA A 666 20.85 -12.05 21.81
CA ALA A 666 21.46 -10.79 22.27
C ALA A 666 21.04 -9.57 21.43
N GLY A 667 19.78 -9.55 20.99
CA GLY A 667 19.19 -8.49 20.18
C GLY A 667 19.48 -8.59 18.68
N ASP A 668 20.24 -9.58 18.20
CA ASP A 668 20.50 -9.75 16.76
C ASP A 668 19.42 -10.56 16.07
N SER A 669 18.39 -9.87 15.58
CA SER A 669 17.26 -10.46 14.89
C SER A 669 17.58 -11.08 13.53
N THR A 670 18.73 -10.75 12.94
CA THR A 670 19.10 -11.24 11.59
C THR A 670 19.51 -12.72 11.59
N ARG A 671 19.75 -13.29 12.78
CA ARG A 671 20.05 -14.71 12.96
C ARG A 671 18.82 -15.60 12.94
N LEU A 672 17.62 -15.03 13.06
CA LEU A 672 16.37 -15.79 13.03
C LEU A 672 16.05 -16.19 11.58
N ALA A 673 16.07 -17.50 11.28
CA ALA A 673 15.77 -18.03 9.95
C ALA A 673 14.31 -18.44 9.81
N ARG A 674 13.75 -19.05 10.86
CA ARG A 674 12.39 -19.59 10.86
C ARG A 674 11.80 -19.49 12.25
N ILE A 675 10.50 -19.23 12.30
CA ILE A 675 9.69 -19.38 13.50
C ILE A 675 8.32 -19.98 13.13
N ALA A 676 7.85 -20.92 13.95
CA ALA A 676 6.53 -21.53 13.79
C ALA A 676 5.83 -21.68 15.14
N VAL A 677 4.51 -21.44 15.18
CA VAL A 677 3.69 -21.53 16.39
C VAL A 677 2.30 -22.08 16.10
N ARG A 678 1.69 -22.68 17.14
CA ARG A 678 0.25 -22.92 17.20
C ARG A 678 -0.39 -22.07 18.29
N PHE A 679 -1.39 -21.27 17.90
CA PHE A 679 -2.24 -20.51 18.82
C PHE A 679 -3.21 -21.47 19.51
N ALA A 680 -2.97 -21.75 20.79
CA ALA A 680 -3.71 -22.76 21.54
C ALA A 680 -4.96 -22.20 22.23
N LYS A 681 -4.87 -20.98 22.78
CA LYS A 681 -5.92 -20.34 23.57
C LYS A 681 -5.91 -18.82 23.38
N PRO A 682 -7.07 -18.15 23.49
CA PRO A 682 -7.13 -16.70 23.48
C PRO A 682 -6.40 -16.08 24.67
N VAL A 683 -5.81 -14.92 24.45
CA VAL A 683 -5.13 -14.12 25.49
C VAL A 683 -5.97 -12.90 25.78
N TYR A 684 -6.21 -12.60 27.05
CA TYR A 684 -6.96 -11.42 27.48
C TYR A 684 -6.03 -10.33 28.00
N PRO A 685 -6.33 -9.04 27.77
CA PRO A 685 -5.63 -7.95 28.43
C PRO A 685 -5.62 -8.09 29.95
N GLY A 686 -4.55 -7.60 30.58
CA GLY A 686 -4.29 -7.74 32.02
C GLY A 686 -3.62 -9.05 32.43
N LYS A 687 -3.58 -10.07 31.56
CA LYS A 687 -2.86 -11.31 31.82
C LYS A 687 -1.36 -11.13 31.66
N THR A 688 -0.57 -11.88 32.44
CA THR A 688 0.88 -11.97 32.25
C THR A 688 1.21 -13.20 31.43
N LEU A 689 1.91 -13.02 30.32
CA LEU A 689 2.39 -14.10 29.47
C LEU A 689 3.84 -14.40 29.78
N THR A 690 4.17 -15.66 30.00
CA THR A 690 5.54 -16.14 30.24
C THR A 690 5.96 -17.05 29.09
N THR A 691 6.99 -16.64 28.36
CA THR A 691 7.59 -17.44 27.28
C THR A 691 8.83 -18.14 27.82
N ARG A 692 8.87 -19.46 27.68
CA ARG A 692 10.02 -20.31 28.03
C ARG A 692 10.65 -20.84 26.75
N VAL A 693 11.98 -20.89 26.74
CA VAL A 693 12.76 -21.31 25.57
C VAL A 693 13.70 -22.44 25.96
N TRP A 694 13.72 -23.49 25.15
CA TRP A 694 14.57 -24.67 25.30
C TRP A 694 15.51 -24.81 24.12
N LYS A 695 16.79 -25.09 24.41
CA LYS A 695 17.78 -25.35 23.36
C LYS A 695 17.73 -26.83 22.98
N LEU A 696 17.34 -27.12 21.74
CA LEU A 696 17.26 -28.49 21.20
C LEU A 696 18.55 -28.87 20.47
N SER A 697 19.17 -27.92 19.76
CA SER A 697 20.49 -28.04 19.15
C SER A 697 21.16 -26.66 19.08
N GLU A 698 22.31 -26.55 18.42
CA GLU A 698 22.96 -25.24 18.22
C GLU A 698 22.13 -24.27 17.36
N THR A 699 21.34 -24.81 16.42
CA THR A 699 20.56 -24.01 15.48
C THR A 699 19.05 -24.15 15.66
N HIS A 700 18.56 -25.02 16.56
CA HIS A 700 17.13 -25.27 16.77
C HIS A 700 16.73 -25.08 18.24
N TYR A 701 15.61 -24.40 18.44
CA TYR A 701 15.03 -24.12 19.75
C TYR A 701 13.54 -24.44 19.77
N GLY A 702 13.06 -24.94 20.90
CA GLY A 702 11.64 -25.07 21.21
C GLY A 702 11.21 -23.94 22.14
N PHE A 703 9.95 -23.51 22.04
CA PHE A 703 9.40 -22.56 23.01
C PHE A 703 7.89 -22.76 23.22
N GLU A 704 7.44 -22.28 24.37
CA GLU A 704 6.04 -22.26 24.77
C GLU A 704 5.74 -20.97 25.50
N THR A 705 4.51 -20.47 25.36
CA THR A 705 4.04 -19.30 26.10
C THR A 705 2.78 -19.66 26.86
N SER A 706 2.79 -19.42 28.18
CA SER A 706 1.65 -19.65 29.06
C SER A 706 1.25 -18.36 29.78
N ASN A 707 -0.02 -18.23 30.15
CA ASN A 707 -0.46 -17.14 31.02
C ASN A 707 -0.15 -17.43 32.50
N ASP A 708 -0.44 -16.45 33.37
CA ASP A 708 -0.32 -16.51 34.83
C ASP A 708 -1.25 -17.54 35.51
N ASP A 709 -2.28 -18.03 34.82
CA ASP A 709 -3.11 -19.17 35.27
C ASP A 709 -2.51 -20.53 34.88
N GLY A 710 -1.34 -20.56 34.23
CA GLY A 710 -0.71 -21.77 33.71
C GLY A 710 -1.32 -22.31 32.42
N VAL A 711 -2.18 -21.54 31.76
CA VAL A 711 -2.81 -21.93 30.48
C VAL A 711 -1.84 -21.69 29.33
N LEU A 712 -1.54 -22.74 28.57
CA LEU A 712 -0.72 -22.66 27.36
C LEU A 712 -1.46 -21.91 26.25
N VAL A 713 -0.89 -20.79 25.77
CA VAL A 713 -1.46 -19.92 24.75
C VAL A 713 -0.72 -20.01 23.41
N LEU A 714 0.61 -20.20 23.43
CA LEU A 714 1.40 -20.62 22.27
C LEU A 714 2.00 -22.00 22.56
N SER A 715 1.73 -22.94 21.66
CA SER A 715 2.21 -24.32 21.75
C SER A 715 2.98 -24.69 20.49
N ASN A 716 3.80 -25.74 20.57
CA ASN A 716 4.63 -26.22 19.47
C ASN A 716 5.49 -25.10 18.86
N GLY A 717 5.99 -24.18 19.69
CA GLY A 717 6.86 -23.11 19.23
C GLY A 717 8.20 -23.70 18.78
N VAL A 718 8.61 -23.42 17.55
CA VAL A 718 9.89 -23.84 16.99
C VAL A 718 10.59 -22.62 16.41
N VAL A 719 11.89 -22.52 16.67
CA VAL A 719 12.78 -21.52 16.08
C VAL A 719 13.99 -22.19 15.46
N GLU A 720 14.35 -21.77 14.24
CA GLU A 720 15.59 -22.14 13.57
C GLU A 720 16.44 -20.90 13.31
N LEU A 721 17.75 -21.05 13.45
CA LEU A 721 18.74 -20.00 13.21
C LEU A 721 19.43 -20.18 11.85
N ASN A 722 19.87 -19.07 11.27
CA ASN A 722 20.76 -19.08 10.11
C ASN A 722 22.08 -19.74 10.51
N ALA A 723 22.60 -20.61 9.64
CA ALA A 723 23.84 -21.37 9.85
C ALA A 723 25.09 -20.49 9.82
#